data_AF-A0A7C0YE39-F1
#
_entry.id   AF-A0A7C0YE39-F1
#
_cell.length_a   1.000
_cell.length_b   1.000
_cell.length_c   1.000
_cell.angle_alpha   90.00
_cell.angle_beta   90.00
_cell.angle_gamma   90.00
#
_symmetry.space_group_name_H-M   'P 1'
#
loop_
_entity.id
_entity.type
_entity.pdbx_description
1 polymer ?
#
loop_
_entity_poly.entity_id
_entity_poly.type
_entity_poly.pdbx_seq_one_letter_code
_entity_poly.pdbx_strand_id
1 'polypeptide(L)'
;LPFDEAVEIFKEQARAFEEGGADLVMVETMSDIKEAKAAIIAVKEATQLPVFALATFQEDIHTLLGMSPEAVAVTLEAMGVMALGANCSLGPEGLLEVAKRMVSVTSMPLVFMPNAGLPRLEGDRTVFPATPQEMAYYAQELVEAGAWVVGGCCGSTPTHIEKMVHTLKGLPLVKREAPSGMKLAGRRQVVFIGKDHFPVVIGERINPTGKRDFQAELRGGKTAWARDMARKQVQAGANLLDVNVGMPGIDEEKLLALIATAVQTQVDCPLVLDSSNPMAIEKTLKQIDGKALINSVSGEERSIEALLPLAKRYGAALLILPLDKKGIPPTPQGRLEVTKRVVDKALEMGIRREDIMVDGLTMTVSAEAEGPKTTLETVRIINKVLGLPTVLGVSNVSFGLPSREAVNATFLAMALEAGLDAAIINPNSKRMMETLYAGALLAGRDPRAAKYLEVFSREEEKEEEKTKEAHDPQKALFNAVLYGDKELAREKAQELLEEMEPLDISNAILIPAMEEVGRRFESNQYFLPQVMASASAMQMAFSVLKKAMKGREGPFKGTVIMATVEGDIHDIGKNIVCTLLENRGFRVIDLGKNVPRNQIVTKVRELLEEGHPPGKLAVGLSALMTTTMTEMKRVIEALKEKGVSVFTLVGGAVVTTEYAQEIGAHYAKDAVEAVKVVEEIMKEEG
;
A
#
# COMPACT_ATOMS: atom_id res chain seq x y z
N LEU A 1 -4.24 -18.01 -0.71
CA LEU A 1 -3.23 -18.98 -1.16
C LEU A 1 -1.85 -18.52 -0.65
N PRO A 2 -1.00 -19.39 -0.11
CA PRO A 2 0.41 -19.08 0.15
C PRO A 2 1.16 -18.69 -1.13
N PHE A 3 2.17 -17.82 -1.02
CA PHE A 3 2.91 -17.29 -2.18
C PHE A 3 3.56 -18.39 -3.04
N ASP A 4 4.28 -19.32 -2.40
CA ASP A 4 5.00 -20.39 -3.12
C ASP A 4 4.05 -21.36 -3.83
N GLU A 5 2.87 -21.60 -3.24
CA GLU A 5 1.85 -22.42 -3.88
C GLU A 5 1.27 -21.73 -5.12
N ALA A 6 1.08 -20.40 -5.07
CA ALA A 6 0.67 -19.62 -6.24
C ALA A 6 1.71 -19.70 -7.38
N VAL A 7 3.01 -19.60 -7.04
CA VAL A 7 4.10 -19.72 -8.02
C VAL A 7 4.04 -21.06 -8.75
N GLU A 8 3.91 -22.17 -8.02
CA GLU A 8 3.88 -23.49 -8.65
C GLU A 8 2.65 -23.70 -9.54
N ILE A 9 1.47 -23.19 -9.14
CA ILE A 9 0.26 -23.22 -9.99
C ILE A 9 0.46 -22.42 -11.28
N PHE A 10 1.07 -21.23 -11.21
CA PHE A 10 1.35 -20.45 -12.41
C PHE A 10 2.44 -21.08 -13.29
N LYS A 11 3.39 -21.85 -12.73
CA LYS A 11 4.42 -22.55 -13.53
C LYS A 11 3.81 -23.62 -14.41
N GLU A 12 2.83 -24.35 -13.91
CA GLU A 12 2.10 -25.36 -14.70
C GLU A 12 1.44 -24.72 -15.93
N GLN A 13 0.73 -23.61 -15.73
CA GLN A 13 0.09 -22.87 -16.82
C GLN A 13 1.11 -22.29 -17.82
N ALA A 14 2.21 -21.70 -17.32
CA ALA A 14 3.24 -21.10 -18.17
C ALA A 14 3.90 -22.13 -19.11
N ARG A 15 4.20 -23.34 -18.60
CA ARG A 15 4.76 -24.43 -19.43
C ARG A 15 3.78 -24.85 -20.53
N ALA A 16 2.50 -24.97 -20.20
CA ALA A 16 1.48 -25.31 -21.19
C ALA A 16 1.37 -24.24 -22.30
N PHE A 17 1.56 -22.96 -21.97
CA PHE A 17 1.60 -21.89 -22.98
C PHE A 17 2.82 -21.99 -23.90
N GLU A 18 4.01 -22.26 -23.35
CA GLU A 18 5.24 -22.44 -24.15
C GLU A 18 5.16 -23.69 -25.03
N GLU A 19 4.68 -24.82 -24.51
CA GLU A 19 4.43 -26.04 -25.27
C GLU A 19 3.39 -25.84 -26.38
N GLY A 20 2.39 -24.98 -26.13
CA GLY A 20 1.39 -24.56 -27.10
C GLY A 20 1.92 -23.60 -28.18
N GLY A 21 3.17 -23.14 -28.08
CA GLY A 21 3.80 -22.25 -29.06
C GLY A 21 3.44 -20.76 -28.90
N ALA A 22 3.11 -20.32 -27.68
CA ALA A 22 2.88 -18.90 -27.40
C ALA A 22 4.16 -18.07 -27.60
N ASP A 23 4.02 -16.84 -28.13
CA ASP A 23 5.15 -15.92 -28.31
C ASP A 23 5.46 -15.09 -27.05
N LEU A 24 4.50 -14.96 -26.14
CA LEU A 24 4.59 -14.22 -24.88
C LEU A 24 3.55 -14.72 -23.88
N VAL A 25 3.75 -14.41 -22.61
CA VAL A 25 2.72 -14.59 -21.57
C VAL A 25 2.27 -13.23 -21.06
N MET A 26 0.96 -13.00 -21.04
CA MET A 26 0.36 -11.78 -20.52
C MET A 26 -0.37 -12.09 -19.21
N VAL A 27 0.16 -11.57 -18.10
CA VAL A 27 -0.43 -11.64 -16.77
C VAL A 27 -1.41 -10.48 -16.64
N GLU A 28 -2.71 -10.75 -16.75
CA GLU A 28 -3.75 -9.71 -16.85
C GLU A 28 -4.64 -9.61 -15.61
N THR A 29 -5.28 -8.45 -15.44
CA THR A 29 -6.35 -8.24 -14.46
C THR A 29 -5.91 -8.47 -13.01
N MET A 30 -4.63 -8.22 -12.71
CA MET A 30 -4.11 -8.44 -11.37
C MET A 30 -4.61 -7.35 -10.41
N SER A 31 -5.36 -7.78 -9.40
CA SER A 31 -5.87 -6.89 -8.33
C SER A 31 -4.95 -6.87 -7.10
N ASP A 32 -4.13 -7.91 -6.93
CA ASP A 32 -3.09 -8.04 -5.91
C ASP A 32 -1.71 -8.08 -6.57
N ILE A 33 -0.82 -7.18 -6.14
CA ILE A 33 0.55 -7.13 -6.67
C ILE A 33 1.37 -8.36 -6.30
N LYS A 34 1.10 -9.01 -5.17
CA LYS A 34 1.85 -10.20 -4.74
C LYS A 34 1.52 -11.39 -5.62
N GLU A 35 0.26 -11.52 -5.99
CA GLU A 35 -0.16 -12.51 -6.98
C GLU A 35 0.47 -12.24 -8.35
N ALA A 36 0.53 -10.96 -8.77
CA ALA A 36 1.25 -10.58 -9.99
C ALA A 36 2.73 -10.96 -9.93
N LYS A 37 3.41 -10.70 -8.80
CA LYS A 37 4.80 -11.10 -8.58
C LYS A 37 4.96 -12.62 -8.66
N ALA A 38 4.06 -13.40 -8.06
CA ALA A 38 4.10 -14.86 -8.12
C ALA A 38 3.96 -15.37 -9.57
N ALA A 39 3.02 -14.82 -10.35
CA ALA A 39 2.83 -15.17 -11.75
C ALA A 39 4.07 -14.82 -12.61
N ILE A 40 4.63 -13.62 -12.44
CA ILE A 40 5.83 -13.18 -13.19
C ILE A 40 7.03 -14.07 -12.86
N ILE A 41 7.24 -14.40 -11.59
CA ILE A 41 8.31 -15.32 -11.16
C ILE A 41 8.10 -16.69 -11.80
N ALA A 42 6.88 -17.21 -11.76
CA ALA A 42 6.56 -18.51 -12.33
C ALA A 42 6.88 -18.58 -13.82
N VAL A 43 6.44 -17.60 -14.61
CA VAL A 43 6.72 -17.57 -16.06
C VAL A 43 8.22 -17.51 -16.34
N LYS A 44 8.95 -16.64 -15.63
CA LYS A 44 10.40 -16.46 -15.82
C LYS A 44 11.23 -17.66 -15.39
N GLU A 45 10.78 -18.42 -14.40
CA GLU A 45 11.45 -19.62 -13.92
C GLU A 45 11.12 -20.86 -14.76
N ALA A 46 9.92 -20.90 -15.37
CA ALA A 46 9.44 -22.07 -16.09
C ALA A 46 9.65 -22.01 -17.60
N THR A 47 9.83 -20.83 -18.19
CA THR A 47 9.84 -20.61 -19.65
C THR A 47 10.90 -19.59 -20.06
N GLN A 48 11.13 -19.44 -21.37
CA GLN A 48 11.91 -18.33 -21.94
C GLN A 48 11.02 -17.22 -22.52
N LEU A 49 9.70 -17.30 -22.31
CA LEU A 49 8.75 -16.36 -22.90
C LEU A 49 8.87 -14.97 -22.26
N PRO A 50 8.75 -13.89 -23.06
CA PRO A 50 8.63 -12.55 -22.52
C PRO A 50 7.31 -12.38 -21.78
N VAL A 51 7.33 -11.56 -20.72
CA VAL A 51 6.18 -11.35 -19.84
C VAL A 51 5.64 -9.94 -20.00
N PHE A 52 4.36 -9.82 -20.28
CA PHE A 52 3.59 -8.58 -20.07
C PHE A 52 2.83 -8.70 -18.75
N ALA A 53 2.78 -7.64 -17.95
CA ALA A 53 2.07 -7.67 -16.67
C ALA A 53 1.17 -6.46 -16.50
N LEU A 54 -0.13 -6.71 -16.35
CA LEU A 54 -1.18 -5.71 -16.27
C LEU A 54 -1.94 -5.82 -14.96
N ALA A 55 -2.14 -4.68 -14.31
CA ALA A 55 -2.99 -4.58 -13.15
C ALA A 55 -4.38 -4.07 -13.53
N THR A 56 -5.35 -4.25 -12.65
CA THR A 56 -6.66 -3.60 -12.76
C THR A 56 -6.87 -2.59 -11.63
N PHE A 57 -7.57 -1.50 -11.93
CA PHE A 57 -7.81 -0.37 -11.04
C PHE A 57 -9.31 -0.14 -10.85
N GLN A 58 -9.70 0.29 -9.66
CA GLN A 58 -11.07 0.70 -9.33
C GLN A 58 -11.29 2.17 -9.69
N GLU A 59 -12.52 2.67 -9.51
CA GLU A 59 -12.87 4.06 -9.83
C GLU A 59 -12.05 5.10 -9.05
N ASP A 60 -11.52 4.73 -7.88
CA ASP A 60 -10.60 5.55 -7.09
C ASP A 60 -9.15 5.55 -7.63
N ILE A 61 -8.90 4.91 -8.77
CA ILE A 61 -7.60 4.77 -9.42
C ILE A 61 -6.57 4.05 -8.54
N HIS A 62 -7.03 3.09 -7.74
CA HIS A 62 -6.17 2.16 -7.00
C HIS A 62 -6.51 0.71 -7.35
N THR A 63 -5.56 -0.19 -7.16
CA THR A 63 -5.87 -1.63 -7.16
C THR A 63 -6.77 -1.97 -5.97
N LEU A 64 -7.40 -3.16 -5.98
CA LEU A 64 -8.27 -3.60 -4.87
C LEU A 64 -7.61 -3.52 -3.48
N LEU A 65 -6.29 -3.74 -3.40
CA LEU A 65 -5.52 -3.65 -2.16
C LEU A 65 -4.87 -2.27 -1.94
N GLY A 66 -5.25 -1.28 -2.73
CA GLY A 66 -4.92 0.13 -2.52
C GLY A 66 -3.60 0.58 -3.13
N MET A 67 -3.03 -0.14 -4.11
CA MET A 67 -1.81 0.33 -4.76
C MET A 67 -2.09 1.39 -5.83
N SER A 68 -1.27 2.43 -5.83
CA SER A 68 -1.28 3.47 -6.86
C SER A 68 -0.70 2.97 -8.20
N PRO A 69 -1.10 3.53 -9.35
CA PRO A 69 -0.52 3.20 -10.66
C PRO A 69 1.00 3.38 -10.70
N GLU A 70 1.53 4.42 -10.06
CA GLU A 70 2.96 4.69 -9.98
C GLU A 70 3.70 3.56 -9.27
N ALA A 71 3.19 3.14 -8.11
CA ALA A 71 3.79 2.07 -7.32
C ALA A 71 3.73 0.71 -8.05
N VAL A 72 2.62 0.40 -8.72
CA VAL A 72 2.49 -0.79 -9.57
C VAL A 72 3.53 -0.74 -10.69
N ALA A 73 3.63 0.37 -11.43
CA ALA A 73 4.59 0.50 -12.52
C ALA A 73 6.03 0.27 -12.07
N VAL A 74 6.47 0.90 -10.97
CA VAL A 74 7.83 0.71 -10.43
C VAL A 74 8.06 -0.72 -9.97
N THR A 75 7.04 -1.37 -9.40
CA THR A 75 7.13 -2.76 -8.93
C THR A 75 7.26 -3.73 -10.09
N LEU A 76 6.39 -3.64 -11.09
CA LEU A 76 6.40 -4.54 -12.25
C LEU A 76 7.65 -4.34 -13.11
N GLU A 77 8.10 -3.09 -13.29
CA GLU A 77 9.37 -2.78 -13.94
C GLU A 77 10.55 -3.46 -13.23
N ALA A 78 10.59 -3.44 -11.90
CA ALA A 78 11.66 -4.08 -11.14
C ALA A 78 11.60 -5.61 -11.19
N MET A 79 10.41 -6.19 -11.42
CA MET A 79 10.28 -7.61 -11.73
C MET A 79 10.83 -7.97 -13.11
N GLY A 80 11.20 -6.99 -13.94
CA GLY A 80 11.86 -7.15 -15.24
C GLY A 80 10.94 -7.67 -16.34
N VAL A 81 9.67 -7.27 -16.32
CA VAL A 81 8.71 -7.56 -17.41
C VAL A 81 9.13 -6.82 -18.70
N MET A 82 8.62 -7.24 -19.85
CA MET A 82 8.88 -6.58 -21.15
C MET A 82 7.97 -5.38 -21.38
N ALA A 83 6.74 -5.45 -20.87
CA ALA A 83 5.79 -4.35 -20.89
C ALA A 83 4.88 -4.43 -19.66
N LEU A 84 4.33 -3.29 -19.25
CA LEU A 84 3.42 -3.21 -18.10
C LEU A 84 2.25 -2.28 -18.40
N GLY A 85 1.17 -2.36 -17.63
CA GLY A 85 0.08 -1.41 -17.77
C GLY A 85 -1.19 -1.84 -17.07
N ALA A 86 -2.34 -1.60 -17.71
CA ALA A 86 -3.63 -1.86 -17.11
C ALA A 86 -4.70 -2.34 -18.09
N ASN A 87 -5.60 -3.19 -17.61
CA ASN A 87 -6.75 -3.66 -18.36
C ASN A 87 -7.97 -3.84 -17.45
N CYS A 88 -9.16 -3.87 -18.06
CA CYS A 88 -10.44 -4.12 -17.38
C CYS A 88 -10.81 -3.06 -16.32
N SER A 89 -11.89 -3.35 -15.58
CA SER A 89 -12.60 -2.55 -14.57
C SER A 89 -13.10 -1.17 -15.02
N LEU A 90 -12.21 -0.31 -15.51
CA LEU A 90 -12.57 1.03 -15.95
C LEU A 90 -12.84 1.09 -17.46
N GLY A 91 -13.63 2.10 -17.83
CA GLY A 91 -13.74 2.53 -19.21
C GLY A 91 -12.48 3.23 -19.72
N PRO A 92 -12.51 3.70 -20.98
CA PRO A 92 -11.33 4.26 -21.64
C PRO A 92 -10.81 5.55 -21.00
N GLU A 93 -11.69 6.39 -20.44
CA GLU A 93 -11.31 7.61 -19.73
C GLU A 93 -10.50 7.31 -18.45
N GLY A 94 -10.97 6.35 -17.64
CA GLY A 94 -10.28 5.97 -16.40
C GLY A 94 -8.89 5.36 -16.66
N LEU A 95 -8.75 4.53 -17.69
CA LEU A 95 -7.44 3.98 -18.06
C LEU A 95 -6.49 5.03 -18.64
N LEU A 96 -7.00 6.09 -19.26
CA LEU A 96 -6.16 7.22 -19.68
C LEU A 96 -5.56 7.95 -18.47
N GLU A 97 -6.30 8.10 -17.38
CA GLU A 97 -5.77 8.65 -16.12
C GLU A 97 -4.68 7.74 -15.52
N VAL A 98 -4.94 6.42 -15.46
CA VAL A 98 -3.95 5.42 -15.03
C VAL A 98 -2.68 5.53 -15.88
N ALA A 99 -2.82 5.66 -17.20
CA ALA A 99 -1.70 5.78 -18.13
C ALA A 99 -0.83 7.00 -17.82
N LYS A 100 -1.43 8.19 -17.66
CA LYS A 100 -0.72 9.43 -17.34
C LYS A 100 0.08 9.30 -16.03
N ARG A 101 -0.48 8.62 -15.04
CA ARG A 101 0.19 8.36 -13.75
C ARG A 101 1.37 7.39 -13.90
N MET A 102 1.18 6.25 -14.58
CA MET A 102 2.27 5.29 -14.83
C MET A 102 3.41 5.90 -15.63
N VAL A 103 3.10 6.72 -16.65
CA VAL A 103 4.08 7.38 -17.51
C VAL A 103 5.05 8.27 -16.73
N SER A 104 4.61 8.85 -15.62
CA SER A 104 5.44 9.74 -14.79
C SER A 104 6.61 9.04 -14.09
N VAL A 105 6.58 7.70 -13.96
CA VAL A 105 7.57 6.94 -13.18
C VAL A 105 8.34 5.88 -13.97
N THR A 106 7.92 5.56 -15.20
CA THR A 106 8.57 4.54 -16.02
C THR A 106 8.62 4.91 -17.50
N SER A 107 9.68 4.49 -18.18
CA SER A 107 9.82 4.56 -19.65
C SER A 107 9.58 3.21 -20.34
N MET A 108 9.20 2.17 -19.58
CA MET A 108 8.87 0.85 -20.13
C MET A 108 7.73 0.95 -21.14
N PRO A 109 7.68 0.09 -22.18
CA PRO A 109 6.52 -0.05 -23.04
C PRO A 109 5.25 -0.25 -22.20
N LEU A 110 4.22 0.57 -22.47
CA LEU A 110 2.96 0.52 -21.74
C LEU A 110 1.85 -0.13 -22.56
N VAL A 111 1.00 -0.90 -21.90
CA VAL A 111 -0.11 -1.65 -22.50
C VAL A 111 -1.43 -1.26 -21.83
N PHE A 112 -2.42 -0.82 -22.60
CA PHE A 112 -3.74 -0.45 -22.06
C PHE A 112 -4.90 -1.07 -22.82
N MET A 113 -5.80 -1.74 -22.11
CA MET A 113 -6.96 -2.42 -22.70
C MET A 113 -8.24 -2.12 -21.89
N PRO A 114 -8.91 -0.97 -22.16
CA PRO A 114 -10.11 -0.59 -21.44
C PRO A 114 -11.32 -1.46 -21.76
N ASN A 115 -12.29 -1.49 -20.85
CA ASN A 115 -13.63 -1.96 -21.17
C ASN A 115 -14.30 -0.98 -22.16
N ALA A 116 -15.28 -1.46 -22.93
CA ALA A 116 -16.09 -0.62 -23.82
C ALA A 116 -17.11 0.23 -23.01
N GLY A 117 -16.59 1.06 -22.11
CA GLY A 117 -17.38 1.78 -21.11
C GLY A 117 -17.62 0.97 -19.85
N LEU A 118 -18.26 1.60 -18.86
CA LEU A 118 -18.71 0.89 -17.66
C LEU A 118 -19.95 0.05 -17.98
N PRO A 119 -20.07 -1.16 -17.42
CA PRO A 119 -21.20 -2.04 -17.69
C PRO A 119 -22.51 -1.41 -17.22
N ARG A 120 -23.57 -1.56 -18.01
CA ARG A 120 -24.95 -1.18 -17.67
C ARG A 120 -25.87 -2.36 -17.90
N LEU A 121 -26.97 -2.44 -17.17
CA LEU A 121 -28.02 -3.41 -17.48
C LEU A 121 -29.03 -2.79 -18.46
N GLU A 122 -29.31 -3.49 -19.55
CA GLU A 122 -30.44 -3.21 -20.42
C GLU A 122 -31.35 -4.44 -20.42
N GLY A 123 -32.43 -4.36 -19.65
CA GLY A 123 -33.28 -5.53 -19.36
C GLY A 123 -32.55 -6.53 -18.46
N ASP A 124 -32.28 -7.73 -18.97
CA ASP A 124 -31.56 -8.80 -18.25
C ASP A 124 -30.16 -9.07 -18.86
N ARG A 125 -29.64 -8.13 -19.66
CA ARG A 125 -28.34 -8.26 -20.33
C ARG A 125 -27.41 -7.14 -19.91
N THR A 126 -26.19 -7.50 -19.53
CA THR A 126 -25.11 -6.53 -19.33
C THR A 126 -24.64 -6.01 -20.69
N VAL A 127 -24.77 -4.71 -20.91
CA VAL A 127 -24.35 -3.98 -22.10
C VAL A 127 -23.21 -3.03 -21.76
N PHE A 128 -22.28 -2.89 -22.69
CA PHE A 128 -21.15 -1.98 -22.60
C PHE A 128 -21.39 -0.84 -23.60
N PRO A 129 -21.55 0.42 -23.15
CA PRO A 129 -22.15 1.48 -23.96
C PRO A 129 -21.16 2.16 -24.92
N ALA A 130 -19.84 2.03 -24.71
CA ALA A 130 -18.88 2.78 -25.52
C ALA A 130 -18.87 2.26 -26.97
N THR A 131 -18.97 3.20 -27.90
CA THR A 131 -18.99 2.96 -29.33
C THR A 131 -17.59 2.70 -29.89
N PRO A 132 -17.48 2.08 -31.10
CA PRO A 132 -16.19 1.98 -31.81
C PRO A 132 -15.47 3.31 -32.00
N GLN A 133 -16.21 4.41 -32.19
CA GLN A 133 -15.66 5.75 -32.36
C GLN A 133 -15.05 6.27 -31.06
N GLU A 134 -15.76 6.14 -29.94
CA GLU A 134 -15.26 6.56 -28.62
C GLU A 134 -14.02 5.75 -28.22
N MET A 135 -14.07 4.43 -28.39
CA MET A 135 -12.93 3.57 -28.08
C MET A 135 -11.70 3.89 -28.93
N ALA A 136 -11.87 4.23 -30.21
CA ALA A 136 -10.76 4.62 -31.08
C ALA A 136 -10.19 6.00 -30.75
N TYR A 137 -11.03 6.96 -30.35
CA TYR A 137 -10.58 8.26 -29.86
C TYR A 137 -9.66 8.10 -28.64
N TYR A 138 -10.09 7.35 -27.64
CA TYR A 138 -9.26 7.14 -26.45
C TYR A 138 -8.04 6.26 -26.70
N ALA A 139 -8.10 5.32 -27.66
CA ALA A 139 -6.92 4.58 -28.07
C ALA A 139 -5.82 5.53 -28.61
N GLN A 140 -6.21 6.56 -29.37
CA GLN A 140 -5.28 7.61 -29.80
C GLN A 140 -4.74 8.40 -28.61
N GLU A 141 -5.60 8.86 -27.69
CA GLU A 141 -5.18 9.57 -26.47
C GLU A 141 -4.19 8.75 -25.62
N LEU A 142 -4.42 7.44 -25.50
CA LEU A 142 -3.52 6.53 -24.80
C LEU A 142 -2.14 6.45 -25.48
N VAL A 143 -2.10 6.34 -26.80
CA VAL A 143 -0.84 6.35 -27.57
C VAL A 143 -0.11 7.68 -27.42
N GLU A 144 -0.83 8.79 -27.51
CA GLU A 144 -0.28 10.13 -27.29
C GLU A 144 0.24 10.33 -25.85
N ALA A 145 -0.43 9.74 -24.86
CA ALA A 145 0.03 9.70 -23.48
C ALA A 145 1.28 8.83 -23.28
N GLY A 146 1.58 7.91 -24.21
CA GLY A 146 2.80 7.09 -24.21
C GLY A 146 2.58 5.58 -24.18
N ALA A 147 1.35 5.10 -24.43
CA ALA A 147 1.05 3.69 -24.63
C ALA A 147 1.68 3.17 -25.92
N TRP A 148 2.23 1.95 -25.86
CA TRP A 148 2.84 1.27 -27.01
C TRP A 148 1.90 0.21 -27.58
N VAL A 149 1.11 -0.42 -26.71
CA VAL A 149 0.09 -1.40 -27.09
C VAL A 149 -1.24 -0.92 -26.54
N VAL A 150 -2.25 -0.86 -27.40
CA VAL A 150 -3.62 -0.55 -27.03
C VAL A 150 -4.55 -1.62 -27.59
N GLY A 151 -5.57 -1.98 -26.82
CA GLY A 151 -6.56 -2.97 -27.21
C GLY A 151 -7.88 -2.72 -26.48
N GLY A 152 -8.66 -3.78 -26.30
CA GLY A 152 -9.95 -3.71 -25.61
C GLY A 152 -10.19 -4.93 -24.74
N CYS A 153 -10.92 -4.74 -23.64
CA CYS A 153 -11.30 -5.79 -22.69
C CYS A 153 -12.81 -6.05 -22.77
N CYS A 154 -13.54 -6.12 -21.65
CA CYS A 154 -14.96 -6.45 -21.65
C CYS A 154 -15.79 -5.48 -22.51
N GLY A 155 -16.72 -6.04 -23.30
CA GLY A 155 -17.57 -5.27 -24.23
C GLY A 155 -16.92 -4.88 -25.56
N SER A 156 -15.59 -5.01 -25.69
CA SER A 156 -14.91 -4.73 -26.95
C SER A 156 -15.20 -5.83 -27.99
N THR A 157 -15.32 -5.43 -29.26
CA THR A 157 -15.63 -6.34 -30.38
C THR A 157 -14.66 -6.11 -31.55
N PRO A 158 -14.61 -6.99 -32.56
CA PRO A 158 -13.78 -6.77 -33.74
C PRO A 158 -14.03 -5.41 -34.43
N THR A 159 -15.26 -4.89 -34.42
CA THR A 159 -15.57 -3.56 -34.96
C THR A 159 -14.88 -2.43 -34.19
N HIS A 160 -14.76 -2.55 -32.86
CA HIS A 160 -14.00 -1.61 -32.04
C HIS A 160 -12.52 -1.64 -32.43
N ILE A 161 -11.94 -2.84 -32.50
CA ILE A 161 -10.53 -3.03 -32.84
C ILE A 161 -10.20 -2.53 -34.25
N GLU A 162 -11.05 -2.82 -35.25
CA GLU A 162 -10.89 -2.31 -36.61
C GLU A 162 -10.86 -0.78 -36.64
N LYS A 163 -11.75 -0.13 -35.89
CA LYS A 163 -11.81 1.34 -35.81
C LYS A 163 -10.58 1.92 -35.10
N MET A 164 -10.09 1.28 -34.03
CA MET A 164 -8.83 1.65 -33.37
C MET A 164 -7.66 1.53 -34.36
N VAL A 165 -7.50 0.39 -35.03
CA VAL A 165 -6.42 0.15 -35.99
C VAL A 165 -6.43 1.21 -37.10
N HIS A 166 -7.61 1.54 -37.64
CA HIS A 166 -7.73 2.59 -38.65
C HIS A 166 -7.28 3.96 -38.13
N THR A 167 -7.67 4.32 -36.91
CA THR A 167 -7.38 5.62 -36.28
C THR A 167 -5.90 5.76 -35.92
N LEU A 168 -5.28 4.67 -35.45
CA LEU A 168 -3.88 4.66 -35.00
C LEU A 168 -2.86 4.50 -36.13
N LYS A 169 -3.31 4.12 -37.34
CA LYS A 169 -2.44 3.81 -38.46
C LYS A 169 -1.58 5.01 -38.84
N GLY A 170 -0.26 4.86 -38.70
CA GLY A 170 0.72 5.88 -39.07
C GLY A 170 1.07 6.86 -37.95
N LEU A 171 0.49 6.72 -36.75
CA LEU A 171 0.93 7.48 -35.58
C LEU A 171 2.32 7.01 -35.12
N PRO A 172 3.24 7.95 -34.78
CA PRO A 172 4.54 7.58 -34.26
C PRO A 172 4.43 7.07 -32.82
N LEU A 173 5.34 6.19 -32.44
CA LEU A 173 5.51 5.82 -31.04
C LEU A 173 6.11 6.99 -30.26
N VAL A 174 5.48 7.34 -29.14
CA VAL A 174 6.03 8.33 -28.20
C VAL A 174 7.13 7.67 -27.37
N LYS A 175 8.38 8.04 -27.65
CA LYS A 175 9.52 7.67 -26.80
C LYS A 175 9.55 8.58 -25.59
N ARG A 176 9.80 7.98 -24.42
CA ARG A 176 9.82 8.68 -23.13
C ARG A 176 11.19 8.49 -22.49
N GLU A 177 11.69 9.55 -21.87
CA GLU A 177 12.89 9.47 -21.04
C GLU A 177 12.50 8.91 -19.67
N ALA A 178 13.28 7.96 -19.17
CA ALA A 178 13.10 7.47 -17.81
C ALA A 178 13.41 8.59 -16.82
N PRO A 179 12.62 8.75 -15.74
CA PRO A 179 13.05 9.60 -14.62
C PRO A 179 14.42 9.15 -14.12
N SER A 180 15.32 10.11 -13.85
CA SER A 180 16.68 9.81 -13.40
C SER A 180 16.69 9.26 -11.96
N GLY A 181 17.71 8.48 -11.63
CA GLY A 181 17.95 7.97 -10.28
C GLY A 181 17.32 6.62 -9.96
N MET A 182 17.57 6.15 -8.74
CA MET A 182 16.96 4.94 -8.19
C MET A 182 15.50 5.22 -7.81
N LYS A 183 14.64 4.22 -8.00
CA LYS A 183 13.23 4.25 -7.61
C LYS A 183 12.94 3.17 -6.58
N LEU A 184 12.25 3.49 -5.50
CA LEU A 184 11.65 2.52 -4.58
C LEU A 184 10.14 2.76 -4.49
N ALA A 185 9.37 1.73 -4.17
CA ALA A 185 7.91 1.83 -4.12
C ALA A 185 7.36 1.14 -2.86
N GLY A 186 6.48 1.84 -2.14
CA GLY A 186 5.56 1.22 -1.19
C GLY A 186 4.22 0.96 -1.86
N ARG A 187 3.10 1.17 -1.16
CA ARG A 187 1.76 0.98 -1.77
C ARG A 187 1.32 2.18 -2.61
N ARG A 188 1.51 3.39 -2.08
CA ARG A 188 1.05 4.64 -2.70
C ARG A 188 2.14 5.68 -2.89
N GLN A 189 3.36 5.36 -2.47
CA GLN A 189 4.48 6.27 -2.57
C GLN A 189 5.59 5.65 -3.41
N VAL A 190 6.04 6.41 -4.40
CA VAL A 190 7.30 6.18 -5.11
C VAL A 190 8.32 7.19 -4.60
N VAL A 191 9.51 6.71 -4.23
CA VAL A 191 10.62 7.54 -3.77
C VAL A 191 11.73 7.46 -4.80
N PHE A 192 12.17 8.64 -5.27
CA PHE A 192 13.31 8.78 -6.16
C PHE A 192 14.57 9.16 -5.36
N ILE A 193 15.69 8.53 -5.67
CA ILE A 193 16.96 8.71 -4.95
C ILE A 193 18.08 8.96 -5.97
N GLY A 194 18.85 10.02 -5.76
CA GLY A 194 19.98 10.38 -6.59
C GLY A 194 20.15 11.88 -6.71
N LYS A 195 21.26 12.32 -7.31
CA LYS A 195 21.74 13.71 -7.33
C LYS A 195 20.71 14.79 -7.75
N ASP A 196 19.75 14.43 -8.61
CA ASP A 196 18.76 15.37 -9.17
C ASP A 196 17.52 15.51 -8.27
N HIS A 197 17.46 14.74 -7.18
CA HIS A 197 16.33 14.69 -6.23
C HIS A 197 16.71 15.29 -4.87
N PHE A 198 15.70 15.66 -4.10
CA PHE A 198 15.87 16.08 -2.71
C PHE A 198 16.41 14.90 -1.87
N PRO A 199 17.38 15.11 -0.94
CA PRO A 199 17.93 14.04 -0.12
C PRO A 199 16.87 13.27 0.68
N VAL A 200 16.98 11.95 0.67
CA VAL A 200 15.98 11.03 1.23
C VAL A 200 16.27 10.70 2.69
N VAL A 201 15.22 10.73 3.52
CA VAL A 201 15.29 10.32 4.92
C VAL A 201 14.87 8.87 5.06
N ILE A 202 15.75 8.05 5.64
CA ILE A 202 15.47 6.68 6.03
C ILE A 202 15.36 6.64 7.56
N GLY A 203 14.15 6.35 8.06
CA GLY A 203 13.89 6.32 9.50
C GLY A 203 14.52 5.11 10.19
N GLU A 204 15.45 5.35 11.12
CA GLU A 204 16.28 4.32 11.78
C GLU A 204 15.65 3.67 13.04
N ARG A 205 14.45 4.09 13.46
CA ARG A 205 13.97 3.75 14.80
C ARG A 205 13.33 2.37 14.94
N ILE A 206 13.00 1.65 13.87
CA ILE A 206 12.51 0.27 13.96
C ILE A 206 13.72 -0.66 14.01
N ASN A 207 14.40 -0.63 15.16
CA ASN A 207 15.60 -1.41 15.44
C ASN A 207 15.66 -1.71 16.96
N PRO A 208 15.74 -2.98 17.39
CA PRO A 208 15.67 -3.37 18.80
C PRO A 208 16.90 -3.00 19.63
N THR A 209 18.00 -2.58 19.00
CA THR A 209 19.25 -2.25 19.70
C THR A 209 19.03 -1.17 20.75
N GLY A 210 19.29 -1.51 22.02
CA GLY A 210 19.13 -0.59 23.16
C GLY A 210 17.68 -0.27 23.55
N LYS A 211 16.66 -0.89 22.95
CA LYS A 211 15.23 -0.59 23.19
C LYS A 211 14.53 -1.76 23.89
N ARG A 212 14.52 -1.74 25.23
CA ARG A 212 13.99 -2.83 26.07
C ARG A 212 12.52 -3.18 25.75
N ASP A 213 11.68 -2.18 25.58
CA ASP A 213 10.25 -2.39 25.33
C ASP A 213 10.02 -3.04 23.97
N PHE A 214 10.73 -2.57 22.93
CA PHE A 214 10.63 -3.17 21.60
C PHE A 214 11.17 -4.61 21.58
N GLN A 215 12.27 -4.88 22.27
CA GLN A 215 12.80 -6.25 22.44
C GLN A 215 11.80 -7.18 23.14
N ALA A 216 11.09 -6.69 24.17
CA ALA A 216 10.07 -7.47 24.86
C ALA A 216 8.88 -7.76 23.93
N GLU A 217 8.50 -6.79 23.10
CA GLU A 217 7.43 -6.93 22.13
C GLU A 217 7.75 -7.96 21.03
N LEU A 218 8.96 -7.89 20.46
CA LEU A 218 9.43 -8.83 19.44
C LEU A 218 9.43 -10.28 19.95
N ARG A 219 9.89 -10.52 21.18
CA ARG A 219 9.83 -11.86 21.81
C ARG A 219 8.40 -12.37 21.96
N GLY A 220 7.45 -11.47 22.17
CA GLY A 220 6.03 -11.79 22.26
C GLY A 220 5.31 -11.91 20.92
N GLY A 221 5.99 -11.73 19.77
CA GLY A 221 5.37 -11.74 18.44
C GLY A 221 4.35 -10.61 18.23
N LYS A 222 4.47 -9.52 18.99
CA LYS A 222 3.57 -8.36 18.95
C LYS A 222 4.13 -7.30 17.97
N THR A 223 3.25 -6.45 17.43
CA THR A 223 3.60 -5.51 16.35
C THR A 223 3.18 -4.06 16.60
N ALA A 224 2.55 -3.77 17.74
CA ALA A 224 2.00 -2.46 18.08
C ALA A 224 3.07 -1.36 18.12
N TRP A 225 4.22 -1.60 18.77
CA TRP A 225 5.32 -0.64 18.86
C TRP A 225 5.92 -0.35 17.48
N ALA A 226 6.11 -1.38 16.66
CA ALA A 226 6.66 -1.20 15.31
C ALA A 226 5.70 -0.38 14.42
N ARG A 227 4.39 -0.64 14.52
CA ARG A 227 3.33 0.10 13.83
C ARG A 227 3.29 1.58 14.24
N ASP A 228 3.31 1.84 15.55
CA ASP A 228 3.33 3.20 16.09
C ASP A 228 4.60 3.96 15.67
N MET A 229 5.76 3.30 15.79
CA MET A 229 7.04 3.89 15.43
C MET A 229 7.13 4.19 13.92
N ALA A 230 6.61 3.31 13.06
CA ALA A 230 6.54 3.56 11.62
C ALA A 230 5.78 4.86 11.32
N ARG A 231 4.57 5.00 11.86
CA ARG A 231 3.73 6.19 11.70
C ARG A 231 4.43 7.45 12.22
N LYS A 232 5.00 7.41 13.42
CA LYS A 232 5.71 8.55 14.03
C LYS A 232 6.90 9.02 13.20
N GLN A 233 7.61 8.09 12.58
CA GLN A 233 8.75 8.41 11.72
C GLN A 233 8.32 9.03 10.40
N VAL A 234 7.29 8.48 9.73
CA VAL A 234 6.75 9.06 8.49
C VAL A 234 6.14 10.44 8.73
N GLN A 235 5.39 10.62 9.82
CA GLN A 235 4.86 11.93 10.22
C GLN A 235 5.96 12.97 10.52
N ALA A 236 7.14 12.51 10.94
CA ALA A 236 8.30 13.35 11.15
C ALA A 236 9.16 13.57 9.90
N GLY A 237 8.72 13.06 8.74
CA GLY A 237 9.36 13.31 7.44
C GLY A 237 10.23 12.15 6.91
N ALA A 238 10.15 10.95 7.48
CA ALA A 238 10.80 9.79 6.86
C ALA A 238 10.16 9.44 5.51
N ASN A 239 10.98 9.31 4.47
CA ASN A 239 10.54 8.87 3.14
C ASN A 239 10.62 7.35 2.99
N LEU A 240 11.52 6.70 3.75
CA LEU A 240 11.72 5.26 3.81
C LEU A 240 11.81 4.84 5.28
N LEU A 241 11.53 3.57 5.58
CA LEU A 241 11.69 3.02 6.93
C LEU A 241 12.66 1.85 6.92
N ASP A 242 13.72 1.96 7.73
CA ASP A 242 14.63 0.86 8.03
C ASP A 242 14.00 -0.05 9.08
N VAL A 243 13.89 -1.34 8.74
CA VAL A 243 13.23 -2.37 9.56
C VAL A 243 14.26 -3.44 9.90
N ASN A 244 14.78 -3.35 11.12
CA ASN A 244 15.69 -4.32 11.72
C ASN A 244 14.96 -5.02 12.88
N VAL A 245 15.00 -6.35 12.93
CA VAL A 245 14.48 -7.14 14.06
C VAL A 245 15.59 -7.89 14.81
N GLY A 246 16.84 -7.74 14.40
CA GLY A 246 17.98 -8.52 14.86
C GLY A 246 18.22 -8.41 16.37
N MET A 247 18.04 -9.53 17.08
CA MET A 247 18.38 -9.63 18.50
C MET A 247 18.65 -11.10 18.90
N PRO A 248 19.35 -11.36 20.01
CA PRO A 248 19.57 -12.73 20.46
C PRO A 248 18.27 -13.45 20.83
N GLY A 249 18.14 -14.71 20.40
CA GLY A 249 17.07 -15.62 20.83
C GLY A 249 15.72 -15.45 20.13
N ILE A 250 15.69 -14.84 18.94
CA ILE A 250 14.48 -14.72 18.12
C ILE A 250 14.57 -15.50 16.80
N ASP A 251 13.40 -15.86 16.27
CA ASP A 251 13.25 -16.36 14.89
C ASP A 251 13.18 -15.14 13.95
N GLU A 252 14.35 -14.68 13.50
CA GLU A 252 14.48 -13.51 12.61
C GLU A 252 13.68 -13.67 11.32
N GLU A 253 13.59 -14.88 10.77
CA GLU A 253 12.88 -15.15 9.53
C GLU A 253 11.38 -14.89 9.65
N LYS A 254 10.76 -15.40 10.72
CA LYS A 254 9.34 -15.15 10.98
C LYS A 254 9.09 -13.69 11.39
N LEU A 255 9.93 -13.14 12.25
CA LEU A 255 9.68 -11.81 12.82
C LEU A 255 9.89 -10.69 11.81
N LEU A 256 10.89 -10.76 10.94
CA LEU A 256 11.11 -9.70 9.94
C LEU A 256 9.90 -9.59 9.01
N ALA A 257 9.42 -10.72 8.50
CA ALA A 257 8.24 -10.75 7.63
C ALA A 257 6.98 -10.26 8.35
N LEU A 258 6.77 -10.67 9.61
CA LEU A 258 5.64 -10.22 10.43
C LEU A 258 5.66 -8.70 10.65
N ILE A 259 6.82 -8.16 11.07
CA ILE A 259 6.97 -6.75 11.40
C ILE A 259 6.90 -5.89 10.14
N ALA A 260 7.58 -6.27 9.05
CA ALA A 260 7.53 -5.54 7.79
C ALA A 260 6.08 -5.47 7.23
N THR A 261 5.36 -6.58 7.27
CA THR A 261 3.94 -6.63 6.85
C THR A 261 3.09 -5.73 7.74
N ALA A 262 3.28 -5.78 9.06
CA ALA A 262 2.55 -4.93 10.00
C ALA A 262 2.85 -3.44 9.79
N VAL A 263 4.10 -3.08 9.55
CA VAL A 263 4.53 -1.70 9.25
C VAL A 263 3.85 -1.20 7.98
N GLN A 264 3.85 -1.99 6.89
CA GLN A 264 3.17 -1.62 5.63
C GLN A 264 1.66 -1.43 5.77
N THR A 265 1.01 -1.95 6.81
CA THR A 265 -0.41 -1.62 7.06
C THR A 265 -0.64 -0.18 7.53
N GLN A 266 0.41 0.49 8.02
CA GLN A 266 0.32 1.82 8.64
C GLN A 266 0.85 2.94 7.78
N VAL A 267 1.75 2.63 6.84
CA VAL A 267 2.45 3.63 6.04
C VAL A 267 2.52 3.19 4.58
N ASP A 268 2.50 4.17 3.68
CA ASP A 268 2.58 3.93 2.24
C ASP A 268 4.02 3.93 1.70
N CYS A 269 5.01 4.26 2.53
CA CYS A 269 6.40 4.40 2.14
C CYS A 269 7.09 3.05 1.87
N PRO A 270 8.09 3.01 0.97
CA PRO A 270 8.91 1.82 0.77
C PRO A 270 9.70 1.43 2.03
N LEU A 271 9.98 0.12 2.15
CA LEU A 271 10.75 -0.43 3.27
C LEU A 271 12.20 -0.71 2.89
N VAL A 272 13.09 -0.51 3.87
CA VAL A 272 14.47 -0.96 3.85
C VAL A 272 14.57 -2.15 4.80
N LEU A 273 14.86 -3.33 4.24
CA LEU A 273 14.93 -4.59 4.98
C LEU A 273 16.35 -4.77 5.52
N ASP A 274 16.54 -4.52 6.82
CA ASP A 274 17.85 -4.59 7.46
C ASP A 274 18.06 -5.95 8.13
N SER A 275 18.68 -6.86 7.39
CA SER A 275 19.04 -8.20 7.86
C SER A 275 20.15 -8.82 7.01
N SER A 276 21.07 -9.52 7.68
CA SER A 276 22.07 -10.36 7.03
C SER A 276 21.59 -11.79 6.75
N ASN A 277 20.36 -12.15 7.16
CA ASN A 277 19.80 -13.50 7.01
C ASN A 277 19.03 -13.60 5.67
N PRO A 278 19.53 -14.36 4.67
CA PRO A 278 18.88 -14.47 3.36
C PRO A 278 17.47 -15.08 3.43
N MET A 279 17.24 -16.00 4.37
CA MET A 279 15.92 -16.63 4.55
C MET A 279 14.91 -15.62 5.10
N ALA A 280 15.33 -14.73 6.00
CA ALA A 280 14.49 -13.66 6.51
C ALA A 280 14.13 -12.64 5.42
N ILE A 281 15.12 -12.25 4.61
CA ILE A 281 14.92 -11.37 3.45
C ILE A 281 13.96 -12.01 2.45
N GLU A 282 14.21 -13.25 2.01
CA GLU A 282 13.36 -13.94 1.04
C GLU A 282 11.91 -14.05 1.53
N LYS A 283 11.72 -14.49 2.78
CA LYS A 283 10.38 -14.62 3.37
C LYS A 283 9.65 -13.29 3.45
N THR A 284 10.37 -12.21 3.72
CA THR A 284 9.79 -10.87 3.77
C THR A 284 9.43 -10.36 2.38
N LEU A 285 10.31 -10.53 1.38
CA LEU A 285 10.08 -10.11 -0.01
C LEU A 285 8.85 -10.77 -0.65
N LYS A 286 8.49 -11.98 -0.23
CA LYS A 286 7.25 -12.68 -0.62
C LYS A 286 5.97 -12.05 -0.05
N GLN A 287 6.07 -11.31 1.05
CA GLN A 287 4.90 -10.84 1.84
C GLN A 287 4.64 -9.34 1.71
N ILE A 288 5.67 -8.56 1.34
CA ILE A 288 5.56 -7.11 1.22
C ILE A 288 5.13 -6.68 -0.17
N ASP A 289 4.42 -5.55 -0.21
CA ASP A 289 4.02 -4.90 -1.44
C ASP A 289 5.13 -3.95 -1.93
N GLY A 290 5.15 -3.69 -3.23
CA GLY A 290 6.07 -2.72 -3.80
C GLY A 290 7.49 -3.23 -4.08
N LYS A 291 8.43 -2.28 -4.09
CA LYS A 291 9.86 -2.45 -4.34
C LYS A 291 10.67 -1.96 -3.14
N ALA A 292 11.22 -2.91 -2.40
CA ALA A 292 12.04 -2.66 -1.20
C ALA A 292 13.53 -2.53 -1.53
N LEU A 293 14.28 -2.02 -0.54
CA LEU A 293 15.74 -2.01 -0.52
C LEU A 293 16.25 -3.08 0.45
N ILE A 294 17.16 -3.94 0.00
CA ILE A 294 17.86 -4.90 0.86
C ILE A 294 19.06 -4.19 1.48
N ASN A 295 19.04 -4.05 2.81
CA ASN A 295 20.14 -3.59 3.63
C ASN A 295 20.75 -4.80 4.35
N SER A 296 21.87 -5.35 3.91
CA SER A 296 22.72 -4.92 2.79
C SER A 296 23.56 -6.08 2.27
N VAL A 297 24.21 -5.87 1.13
CA VAL A 297 25.12 -6.84 0.48
C VAL A 297 26.56 -6.39 0.70
N SER A 298 27.38 -7.25 1.29
CA SER A 298 28.81 -6.99 1.43
C SER A 298 29.62 -7.52 0.24
N GLY A 299 30.90 -7.17 0.19
CA GLY A 299 31.85 -7.76 -0.74
C GLY A 299 32.20 -9.22 -0.47
N GLU A 300 31.70 -9.84 0.61
CA GLU A 300 31.98 -11.26 0.86
C GLU A 300 31.23 -12.17 -0.13
N GLU A 301 31.92 -13.19 -0.65
CA GLU A 301 31.33 -14.10 -1.64
C GLU A 301 30.01 -14.74 -1.16
N ARG A 302 29.95 -15.17 0.11
CA ARG A 302 28.73 -15.73 0.70
C ARG A 302 27.55 -14.76 0.71
N SER A 303 27.81 -13.45 0.85
CA SER A 303 26.77 -12.42 0.90
C SER A 303 26.24 -12.18 -0.50
N ILE A 304 27.14 -12.09 -1.47
CA ILE A 304 26.84 -11.93 -2.90
C ILE A 304 26.03 -13.11 -3.42
N GLU A 305 26.51 -14.34 -3.22
CA GLU A 305 25.87 -15.58 -3.69
C GLU A 305 24.48 -15.78 -3.06
N ALA A 306 24.26 -15.29 -1.84
CA ALA A 306 22.98 -15.45 -1.16
C ALA A 306 21.96 -14.34 -1.47
N LEU A 307 22.40 -13.07 -1.56
CA LEU A 307 21.48 -11.92 -1.61
C LEU A 307 21.22 -11.39 -3.02
N LEU A 308 22.20 -11.44 -3.94
CA LEU A 308 21.96 -11.00 -5.32
C LEU A 308 20.86 -11.81 -6.03
N PRO A 309 20.78 -13.15 -5.89
CA PRO A 309 19.69 -13.91 -6.50
C PRO A 309 18.31 -13.48 -5.99
N LEU A 310 18.20 -13.17 -4.69
CA LEU A 310 16.95 -12.72 -4.08
C LEU A 310 16.53 -11.35 -4.64
N ALA A 311 17.48 -10.41 -4.75
CA ALA A 311 17.21 -9.11 -5.35
C ALA A 311 16.71 -9.24 -6.79
N LYS A 312 17.37 -10.07 -7.59
CA LYS A 312 16.98 -10.33 -8.99
C LYS A 312 15.61 -11.00 -9.09
N ARG A 313 15.35 -12.00 -8.24
CA ARG A 313 14.12 -12.81 -8.27
C ARG A 313 12.87 -12.00 -7.90
N TYR A 314 12.98 -11.18 -6.84
CA TYR A 314 11.83 -10.46 -6.27
C TYR A 314 11.77 -8.97 -6.67
N GLY A 315 12.69 -8.53 -7.53
CA GLY A 315 12.76 -7.15 -8.02
C GLY A 315 13.10 -6.14 -6.91
N ALA A 316 14.00 -6.49 -5.98
CA ALA A 316 14.42 -5.60 -4.90
C ALA A 316 15.68 -4.80 -5.27
N ALA A 317 15.80 -3.59 -4.73
CA ALA A 317 17.03 -2.81 -4.82
C ALA A 317 18.07 -3.28 -3.80
N LEU A 318 19.32 -2.93 -4.03
CA LEU A 318 20.46 -3.34 -3.21
C LEU A 318 21.16 -2.15 -2.60
N LEU A 319 21.45 -2.26 -1.30
CA LEU A 319 22.43 -1.43 -0.64
C LEU A 319 23.74 -2.20 -0.50
N ILE A 320 24.81 -1.71 -1.15
CA ILE A 320 26.15 -2.30 -1.07
C ILE A 320 26.91 -1.70 0.11
N LEU A 321 27.45 -2.57 0.97
CA LEU A 321 28.44 -2.22 1.98
C LEU A 321 29.86 -2.48 1.44
N PRO A 322 30.73 -1.45 1.32
CA PRO A 322 32.13 -1.57 0.92
C PRO A 322 33.03 -2.28 1.96
N LEU A 323 32.70 -3.51 2.35
CA LEU A 323 33.48 -4.35 3.26
C LEU A 323 33.60 -5.77 2.71
N ASP A 324 34.67 -6.48 3.04
CA ASP A 324 34.84 -7.89 2.69
C ASP A 324 35.41 -8.72 3.86
N LYS A 325 35.89 -9.94 3.58
CA LYS A 325 36.46 -10.83 4.61
C LYS A 325 37.65 -10.23 5.36
N LYS A 326 38.35 -9.24 4.78
CA LYS A 326 39.45 -8.51 5.42
C LYS A 326 38.96 -7.35 6.28
N GLY A 327 37.65 -7.11 6.31
CA GLY A 327 37.02 -6.00 7.01
C GLY A 327 36.74 -4.81 6.10
N ILE A 328 36.64 -3.63 6.70
CA ILE A 328 36.40 -2.37 6.00
C ILE A 328 37.75 -1.85 5.46
N PRO A 329 37.89 -1.60 4.14
CA PRO A 329 39.08 -0.96 3.61
C PRO A 329 39.28 0.44 4.24
N PRO A 330 40.50 0.77 4.69
CA PRO A 330 40.77 2.02 5.41
C PRO A 330 40.80 3.25 4.48
N THR A 331 40.88 3.06 3.16
CA THR A 331 40.97 4.15 2.19
C THR A 331 39.70 4.24 1.34
N PRO A 332 39.32 5.44 0.86
CA PRO A 332 38.21 5.60 -0.07
C PRO A 332 38.38 4.80 -1.36
N GLN A 333 39.62 4.69 -1.84
CA GLN A 333 39.95 3.91 -3.04
C GLN A 333 39.74 2.41 -2.84
N GLY A 334 40.13 1.86 -1.69
CA GLY A 334 39.89 0.45 -1.37
C GLY A 334 38.39 0.16 -1.24
N ARG A 335 37.61 1.09 -0.66
CA ARG A 335 36.15 0.98 -0.60
C ARG A 335 35.54 0.97 -2.01
N LEU A 336 35.97 1.86 -2.89
CA LEU A 336 35.56 1.90 -4.29
C LEU A 336 35.84 0.59 -5.04
N GLU A 337 37.00 -0.03 -4.83
CA GLU A 337 37.38 -1.30 -5.47
C GLU A 337 36.45 -2.45 -5.05
N VAL A 338 36.13 -2.54 -3.75
CA VAL A 338 35.16 -3.53 -3.24
C VAL A 338 33.78 -3.27 -3.83
N THR A 339 33.31 -2.02 -3.82
CA THR A 339 32.01 -1.64 -4.40
C THR A 339 31.93 -2.00 -5.87
N LYS A 340 32.94 -1.65 -6.67
CA LYS A 340 32.96 -1.91 -8.11
C LYS A 340 32.80 -3.40 -8.39
N ARG A 341 33.52 -4.26 -7.66
CA ARG A 341 33.40 -5.72 -7.81
C ARG A 341 31.98 -6.22 -7.53
N VAL A 342 31.31 -5.71 -6.50
CA VAL A 342 29.93 -6.12 -6.18
C VAL A 342 28.95 -5.60 -7.24
N VAL A 343 29.14 -4.37 -7.71
CA VAL A 343 28.34 -3.78 -8.80
C VAL A 343 28.48 -4.61 -10.08
N ASP A 344 29.70 -4.95 -10.48
CA ASP A 344 29.95 -5.73 -11.70
C ASP A 344 29.22 -7.09 -11.64
N LYS A 345 29.30 -7.79 -10.50
CA LYS A 345 28.55 -9.05 -10.29
C LYS A 345 27.03 -8.86 -10.32
N ALA A 346 26.51 -7.79 -9.73
CA ALA A 346 25.09 -7.49 -9.78
C ALA A 346 24.60 -7.24 -11.22
N LEU A 347 25.38 -6.50 -12.02
CA LEU A 347 25.08 -6.26 -13.43
C LEU A 347 25.15 -7.54 -14.27
N GLU A 348 26.14 -8.41 -14.03
CA GLU A 348 26.25 -9.73 -14.68
C GLU A 348 25.02 -10.62 -14.42
N MET A 349 24.43 -10.53 -13.24
CA MET A 349 23.17 -11.21 -12.90
C MET A 349 21.91 -10.53 -13.47
N GLY A 350 22.08 -9.42 -14.19
CA GLY A 350 20.99 -8.64 -14.78
C GLY A 350 20.22 -7.81 -13.76
N ILE A 351 20.81 -7.49 -12.60
CA ILE A 351 20.29 -6.44 -11.72
C ILE A 351 20.61 -5.10 -12.37
N ARG A 352 19.63 -4.20 -12.40
CA ARG A 352 19.79 -2.93 -13.11
C ARG A 352 20.67 -1.99 -12.31
N ARG A 353 21.41 -1.13 -13.00
CA ARG A 353 22.27 -0.14 -12.36
C ARG A 353 21.46 0.82 -11.47
N GLU A 354 20.26 1.20 -11.91
CA GLU A 354 19.33 2.03 -11.13
C GLU A 354 18.75 1.34 -9.87
N ASP A 355 19.02 0.05 -9.67
CA ASP A 355 18.60 -0.72 -8.50
C ASP A 355 19.73 -0.85 -7.46
N ILE A 356 20.85 -0.14 -7.61
CA ILE A 356 22.02 -0.23 -6.72
C ILE A 356 22.31 1.12 -6.04
N MET A 357 22.42 1.09 -4.73
CA MET A 357 22.86 2.19 -3.86
C MET A 357 24.07 1.74 -3.03
N VAL A 358 24.93 2.66 -2.60
CA VAL A 358 26.15 2.33 -1.85
C VAL A 358 26.20 3.07 -0.52
N ASP A 359 26.51 2.36 0.56
CA ASP A 359 26.79 2.98 1.85
C ASP A 359 28.24 3.49 1.89
N GLY A 360 28.45 4.76 2.23
CA GLY A 360 29.80 5.33 2.37
C GLY A 360 30.59 4.81 3.59
N LEU A 361 29.96 4.01 4.45
CA LEU A 361 30.42 3.49 5.74
C LEU A 361 30.81 4.61 6.70
N THR A 362 29.83 5.08 7.48
CA THR A 362 30.06 6.03 8.56
C THR A 362 30.96 5.43 9.63
N MET A 363 32.15 5.99 9.79
CA MET A 363 33.09 5.60 10.84
C MET A 363 32.87 6.42 12.11
N THR A 364 33.00 5.77 13.26
CA THR A 364 32.89 6.40 14.58
C THR A 364 34.11 7.26 14.88
N VAL A 365 33.93 8.57 15.04
CA VAL A 365 35.05 9.52 15.24
C VAL A 365 35.82 9.29 16.54
N SER A 366 35.16 8.76 17.58
CA SER A 366 35.80 8.46 18.87
C SER A 366 36.77 7.26 18.79
N ALA A 367 36.57 6.37 17.82
CA ALA A 367 37.44 5.23 17.57
C ALA A 367 38.50 5.55 16.50
N GLU A 368 38.12 6.29 15.46
CA GLU A 368 38.98 6.62 14.32
C GLU A 368 38.83 8.11 13.94
N ALA A 369 39.80 8.94 14.33
CA ALA A 369 39.72 10.40 14.15
C ALA A 369 39.59 10.83 12.67
N GLU A 370 40.29 10.16 11.75
CA GLU A 370 40.19 10.42 10.30
C GLU A 370 38.98 9.73 9.65
N GLY A 371 38.27 8.88 10.39
CA GLY A 371 37.16 8.06 9.90
C GLY A 371 36.08 8.87 9.16
N PRO A 372 35.52 9.95 9.75
CA PRO A 372 34.51 10.76 9.09
C PRO A 372 34.99 11.38 7.77
N LYS A 373 36.26 11.80 7.70
CA LYS A 373 36.85 12.36 6.48
C LYS A 373 36.94 11.30 5.39
N THR A 374 37.41 10.10 5.72
CA THR A 374 37.44 8.94 4.82
C THR A 374 36.02 8.59 4.32
N THR A 375 35.01 8.63 5.19
CA THR A 375 33.61 8.42 4.80
C THR A 375 33.17 9.46 3.76
N LEU A 376 33.41 10.75 3.99
CA LEU A 376 33.03 11.82 3.06
C LEU A 376 33.76 11.72 1.71
N GLU A 377 35.04 11.39 1.71
CA GLU A 377 35.81 11.13 0.48
C GLU A 377 35.28 9.90 -0.27
N THR A 378 34.80 8.88 0.45
CA THR A 378 34.16 7.70 -0.12
C THR A 378 32.84 8.06 -0.83
N VAL A 379 32.00 8.89 -0.21
CA VAL A 379 30.79 9.41 -0.86
C VAL A 379 31.14 10.17 -2.15
N ARG A 380 32.11 11.08 -2.09
CA ARG A 380 32.55 11.85 -3.27
C ARG A 380 33.06 10.95 -4.39
N ILE A 381 33.91 9.96 -4.07
CA ILE A 381 34.51 9.11 -5.10
C ILE A 381 33.49 8.15 -5.73
N ILE A 382 32.53 7.61 -4.96
CA ILE A 382 31.45 6.77 -5.49
C ILE A 382 30.58 7.59 -6.44
N ASN A 383 30.14 8.78 -6.01
CA ASN A 383 29.34 9.68 -6.85
C ASN A 383 30.09 10.05 -8.14
N LYS A 384 31.38 10.36 -8.05
CA LYS A 384 32.18 10.78 -9.19
C LYS A 384 32.51 9.65 -10.17
N VAL A 385 32.89 8.48 -9.67
CA VAL A 385 33.41 7.36 -10.49
C VAL A 385 32.31 6.40 -10.90
N LEU A 386 31.39 6.08 -10.00
CA LEU A 386 30.29 5.16 -10.28
C LEU A 386 28.99 5.91 -10.61
N GLY A 387 28.78 7.14 -10.14
CA GLY A 387 27.51 7.84 -10.35
C GLY A 387 26.31 7.09 -9.77
N LEU A 388 26.55 6.25 -8.76
CA LEU A 388 25.52 5.53 -8.02
C LEU A 388 25.07 6.37 -6.83
N PRO A 389 23.78 6.31 -6.44
CA PRO A 389 23.30 6.95 -5.22
C PRO A 389 24.07 6.49 -3.99
N THR A 390 24.24 7.40 -3.03
CA THR A 390 24.96 7.14 -1.78
C THR A 390 24.07 7.32 -0.54
N VAL A 391 24.30 6.47 0.46
CA VAL A 391 23.63 6.54 1.77
C VAL A 391 24.64 6.48 2.91
N LEU A 392 24.26 7.00 4.08
CA LEU A 392 25.02 6.88 5.32
C LEU A 392 24.11 6.64 6.51
N GLY A 393 24.52 5.70 7.37
CA GLY A 393 24.11 5.63 8.78
C GLY A 393 24.73 6.77 9.56
N VAL A 394 24.14 7.97 9.51
CA VAL A 394 24.74 9.20 10.04
C VAL A 394 24.94 9.10 11.55
N SER A 395 24.00 8.50 12.26
CA SER A 395 24.01 8.37 13.73
C SER A 395 25.20 7.61 14.31
N ASN A 396 25.93 6.85 13.48
CA ASN A 396 27.12 6.08 13.87
C ASN A 396 28.33 6.98 14.15
N VAL A 397 28.43 8.16 13.51
CA VAL A 397 29.59 9.04 13.62
C VAL A 397 29.90 9.44 15.07
N SER A 398 28.86 9.62 15.89
CA SER A 398 28.92 10.13 17.25
C SER A 398 28.95 9.05 18.34
N PHE A 399 29.04 7.77 17.98
CA PHE A 399 29.00 6.70 18.97
C PHE A 399 30.12 6.89 20.02
N GLY A 400 29.77 6.78 21.31
CA GLY A 400 30.70 6.99 22.42
C GLY A 400 30.99 8.46 22.79
N LEU A 401 30.36 9.45 22.16
CA LEU A 401 30.55 10.87 22.48
C LEU A 401 29.36 11.50 23.22
N PRO A 402 29.58 12.55 24.03
CA PRO A 402 28.51 13.42 24.52
C PRO A 402 27.95 14.29 23.37
N SER A 403 26.77 14.87 23.57
CA SER A 403 26.13 15.80 22.62
C SER A 403 26.04 15.26 21.19
N ARG A 404 25.66 13.99 21.06
CA ARG A 404 25.61 13.24 19.79
C ARG A 404 24.86 13.96 18.68
N GLU A 405 23.73 14.62 18.99
CA GLU A 405 22.95 15.37 18.00
C GLU A 405 23.74 16.50 17.34
N ALA A 406 24.65 17.16 18.07
CA ALA A 406 25.49 18.21 17.49
C ALA A 406 26.48 17.64 16.46
N VAL A 407 27.10 16.51 16.79
CA VAL A 407 28.05 15.83 15.90
C VAL A 407 27.31 15.25 14.69
N ASN A 408 26.17 14.58 14.91
CA ASN A 408 25.37 13.98 13.84
C ASN A 408 24.86 15.04 12.85
N ALA A 409 24.31 16.15 13.35
CA ALA A 409 23.82 17.22 12.49
C ALA A 409 24.95 17.87 11.68
N THR A 410 26.06 18.21 12.33
CA THR A 410 27.21 18.81 11.63
C THR A 410 27.78 17.86 10.57
N PHE A 411 27.88 16.57 10.88
CA PHE A 411 28.32 15.56 9.94
C PHE A 411 27.35 15.37 8.77
N LEU A 412 26.03 15.41 9.04
CA LEU A 412 25.01 15.38 7.98
C LEU A 412 25.18 16.54 7.01
N ALA A 413 25.37 17.77 7.50
CA ALA A 413 25.62 18.93 6.64
C ALA A 413 26.86 18.73 5.74
N MET A 414 27.96 18.21 6.31
CA MET A 414 29.17 17.88 5.54
C MET A 414 28.94 16.76 4.52
N ALA A 415 28.12 15.76 4.86
CA ALA A 415 27.79 14.66 3.97
C ALA A 415 26.91 15.11 2.79
N LEU A 416 25.94 16.01 3.05
CA LEU A 416 25.12 16.63 2.00
C LEU A 416 25.99 17.42 1.01
N GLU A 417 26.97 18.20 1.50
CA GLU A 417 27.96 18.87 0.65
C GLU A 417 28.80 17.88 -0.17
N ALA A 418 29.19 16.75 0.43
CA ALA A 418 29.91 15.68 -0.25
C ALA A 418 29.08 14.95 -1.33
N GLY A 419 27.76 15.20 -1.39
CA GLY A 419 26.84 14.62 -2.37
C GLY A 419 26.00 13.45 -1.85
N LEU A 420 25.78 13.34 -0.54
CA LEU A 420 24.92 12.30 0.04
C LEU A 420 23.49 12.38 -0.51
N ASP A 421 22.93 11.26 -0.96
CA ASP A 421 21.57 11.17 -1.53
C ASP A 421 20.51 10.68 -0.55
N ALA A 422 20.90 9.84 0.41
CA ALA A 422 20.01 9.34 1.46
C ALA A 422 20.71 9.31 2.81
N ALA A 423 19.96 9.54 3.89
CA ALA A 423 20.48 9.52 5.25
C ALA A 423 19.63 8.61 6.13
N ILE A 424 20.25 7.59 6.72
CA ILE A 424 19.63 6.80 7.79
C ILE A 424 19.81 7.61 9.08
N ILE A 425 18.72 8.20 9.56
CA ILE A 425 18.67 9.13 10.69
C ILE A 425 17.39 8.94 11.51
N ASN A 426 17.37 9.53 12.70
CA ASN A 426 16.15 9.69 13.47
C ASN A 426 15.34 10.91 12.96
N PRO A 427 14.22 10.72 12.25
CA PRO A 427 13.42 11.83 11.73
C PRO A 427 12.76 12.65 12.84
N ASN A 428 12.60 12.08 14.05
CA ASN A 428 12.01 12.79 15.18
C ASN A 428 13.00 13.77 15.86
N SER A 429 14.26 13.85 15.41
CA SER A 429 15.21 14.86 15.91
C SER A 429 15.07 16.14 15.09
N LYS A 430 14.51 17.21 15.70
CA LYS A 430 14.30 18.51 15.05
C LYS A 430 15.59 19.02 14.42
N ARG A 431 16.70 18.99 15.16
CA ARG A 431 18.01 19.43 14.68
C ARG A 431 18.50 18.67 13.44
N MET A 432 18.25 17.37 13.36
CA MET A 432 18.62 16.56 12.20
C MET A 432 17.81 16.95 10.97
N MET A 433 16.49 17.09 11.13
CA MET A 433 15.59 17.48 10.05
C MET A 433 15.88 18.90 9.58
N GLU A 434 16.11 19.85 10.50
CA GLU A 434 16.52 21.21 10.17
C GLU A 434 17.79 21.23 9.32
N THR A 435 18.77 20.43 9.73
CA THR A 435 20.05 20.33 9.02
C THR A 435 19.89 19.68 7.65
N LEU A 436 18.98 18.70 7.51
CA LEU A 436 18.66 18.11 6.22
C LEU A 436 18.09 19.15 5.25
N TYR A 437 17.05 19.89 5.65
CA TYR A 437 16.41 20.89 4.80
C TYR A 437 17.35 22.06 4.46
N ALA A 438 18.02 22.62 5.47
CA ALA A 438 18.99 23.69 5.25
C ALA A 438 20.20 23.23 4.42
N GLY A 439 20.71 22.03 4.71
CA GLY A 439 21.84 21.43 3.99
C GLY A 439 21.49 21.12 2.53
N ALA A 440 20.30 20.58 2.26
CA ALA A 440 19.81 20.34 0.91
C ALA A 440 19.63 21.64 0.13
N LEU A 441 19.08 22.69 0.77
CA LEU A 441 18.98 24.03 0.19
C LEU A 441 20.35 24.59 -0.19
N LEU A 442 21.31 24.56 0.73
CA LEU A 442 22.67 25.07 0.51
C LEU A 442 23.46 24.25 -0.51
N ALA A 443 23.17 22.95 -0.62
CA ALA A 443 23.72 22.07 -1.64
C ALA A 443 23.05 22.23 -3.01
N GLY A 444 22.06 23.12 -3.16
CA GLY A 444 21.34 23.35 -4.41
C GLY A 444 20.36 22.25 -4.80
N ARG A 445 19.98 21.37 -3.86
CA ARG A 445 19.07 20.23 -4.06
C ARG A 445 17.61 20.53 -3.70
N ASP A 446 17.29 21.78 -3.38
CA ASP A 446 15.92 22.26 -3.18
C ASP A 446 15.64 23.46 -4.10
N PRO A 447 15.27 23.21 -5.38
CA PRO A 447 15.00 24.26 -6.34
C PRO A 447 13.92 25.22 -5.84
N ARG A 448 14.24 26.53 -5.83
CA ARG A 448 13.36 27.60 -5.32
C ARG A 448 13.03 27.48 -3.82
N ALA A 449 13.84 26.76 -3.05
CA ALA A 449 13.63 26.53 -1.61
C ALA A 449 12.23 25.96 -1.29
N ALA A 450 11.65 25.16 -2.21
CA ALA A 450 10.26 24.73 -2.12
C ALA A 450 10.02 23.85 -0.89
N LYS A 451 10.90 22.87 -0.64
CA LYS A 451 10.77 21.96 0.51
C LYS A 451 11.10 22.65 1.83
N TYR A 452 12.11 23.52 1.82
CA TYR A 452 12.46 24.34 2.97
C TYR A 452 11.28 25.22 3.40
N LEU A 453 10.68 25.96 2.46
CA LEU A 453 9.53 26.82 2.75
C LEU A 453 8.31 26.02 3.21
N GLU A 454 8.03 24.87 2.59
CA GLU A 454 6.91 23.99 2.96
C GLU A 454 6.95 23.60 4.45
N VAL A 455 8.15 23.34 4.99
CA VAL A 455 8.33 22.89 6.36
C VAL A 455 8.36 24.06 7.34
N PHE A 456 9.19 25.07 7.08
CA PHE A 456 9.45 26.12 8.06
C PHE A 456 8.36 27.19 8.13
N SER A 457 7.63 27.45 7.04
CA SER A 457 6.48 28.37 7.10
C SER A 457 5.32 27.78 7.92
N ARG A 458 5.14 26.46 7.90
CA ARG A 458 4.12 25.74 8.67
C ARG A 458 4.47 25.57 10.15
N GLU A 459 5.74 25.69 10.53
CA GLU A 459 6.15 25.60 11.94
C GLU A 459 5.75 26.86 12.73
N GLU A 460 5.84 28.04 12.11
CA GLU A 460 5.41 29.31 12.70
C GLU A 460 3.90 29.30 13.03
N GLU A 461 3.07 28.64 12.21
CA GLU A 461 1.63 28.49 12.45
C GLU A 461 1.28 27.43 13.52
N LYS A 462 2.10 26.38 13.67
CA LYS A 462 1.82 25.23 14.56
C LYS A 462 2.30 25.41 16.01
N GLU A 463 3.27 26.28 16.27
CA GLU A 463 3.74 26.56 17.65
C GLU A 463 2.66 27.26 18.50
N GLU A 464 1.70 27.97 17.88
CA GLU A 464 0.55 28.57 18.58
C GLU A 464 -0.52 27.55 19.02
N GLU A 465 -0.67 26.40 18.35
CA GLU A 465 -1.70 25.38 18.67
C GLU A 465 -1.23 24.30 19.67
N LYS A 466 0.06 23.90 19.64
CA LYS A 466 0.58 22.76 20.40
C LYS A 466 0.61 22.93 21.92
N THR A 467 0.60 24.16 22.43
CA THR A 467 0.71 24.45 23.88
C THR A 467 -0.52 24.06 24.70
N LYS A 468 -1.61 23.59 24.06
CA LYS A 468 -2.87 23.21 24.74
C LYS A 468 -3.16 21.69 24.84
N GLU A 469 -2.43 20.81 24.14
CA GLU A 469 -2.97 19.47 23.81
C GLU A 469 -2.33 18.23 24.48
N ALA A 470 -1.28 18.35 25.29
CA ALA A 470 -0.36 17.21 25.53
C ALA A 470 -0.70 16.19 26.66
N HIS A 471 -1.83 16.28 27.37
CA HIS A 471 -2.08 15.39 28.52
C HIS A 471 -3.51 14.81 28.66
N ASP A 472 -4.29 14.73 27.58
CA ASP A 472 -5.69 14.32 27.65
C ASP A 472 -5.92 12.80 27.34
N PRO A 473 -6.34 11.98 28.32
CA PRO A 473 -6.66 10.56 28.12
C PRO A 473 -7.81 10.34 27.12
N GLN A 474 -8.75 11.28 27.00
CA GLN A 474 -9.84 11.21 26.02
C GLN A 474 -9.28 11.28 24.60
N LYS A 475 -8.33 12.20 24.37
CA LYS A 475 -7.63 12.32 23.09
C LYS A 475 -6.75 11.11 22.80
N ALA A 476 -6.19 10.46 23.82
CA ALA A 476 -5.44 9.22 23.66
C ALA A 476 -6.34 8.05 23.21
N LEU A 477 -7.52 7.87 23.81
CA LEU A 477 -8.50 6.87 23.36
C LEU A 477 -9.03 7.17 21.95
N PHE A 478 -9.34 8.44 21.67
CA PHE A 478 -9.74 8.89 20.33
C PHE A 478 -8.70 8.49 19.28
N ASN A 479 -7.43 8.80 19.54
CA ASN A 479 -6.33 8.44 18.65
C ASN A 479 -6.14 6.93 18.54
N ALA A 480 -6.25 6.17 19.64
CA ALA A 480 -6.13 4.72 19.62
C ALA A 480 -7.15 4.07 18.67
N VAL A 481 -8.40 4.55 18.69
CA VAL A 481 -9.43 4.14 17.73
C VAL A 481 -9.13 4.63 16.32
N LEU A 482 -8.83 5.92 16.16
CA LEU A 482 -8.53 6.56 14.87
C LEU A 482 -7.39 5.87 14.10
N TYR A 483 -6.49 5.18 14.79
CA TYR A 483 -5.36 4.52 14.17
C TYR A 483 -5.37 2.99 14.30
N GLY A 484 -6.45 2.41 14.81
CA GLY A 484 -6.60 0.96 14.89
C GLY A 484 -5.60 0.26 15.82
N ASP A 485 -5.35 0.85 16.99
CA ASP A 485 -4.57 0.23 18.07
C ASP A 485 -5.51 -0.43 19.10
N LYS A 486 -5.72 -1.74 18.98
CA LYS A 486 -6.68 -2.48 19.81
C LYS A 486 -6.27 -2.53 21.28
N GLU A 487 -4.98 -2.66 21.56
CA GLU A 487 -4.48 -2.79 22.93
C GLU A 487 -4.51 -1.45 23.64
N LEU A 488 -4.05 -0.38 22.98
CA LEU A 488 -4.11 0.96 23.55
C LEU A 488 -5.57 1.42 23.73
N ALA A 489 -6.46 1.10 22.78
CA ALA A 489 -7.88 1.42 22.91
C ALA A 489 -8.52 0.67 24.10
N ARG A 490 -8.12 -0.58 24.34
CA ARG A 490 -8.54 -1.35 25.52
C ARG A 490 -8.05 -0.72 26.82
N GLU A 491 -6.77 -0.37 26.88
CA GLU A 491 -6.13 0.23 28.05
C GLU A 491 -6.76 1.59 28.39
N LYS A 492 -6.86 2.49 27.41
CA LYS A 492 -7.41 3.84 27.63
C LYS A 492 -8.91 3.84 27.88
N ALA A 493 -9.66 2.90 27.30
CA ALA A 493 -11.06 2.70 27.68
C ALA A 493 -11.20 2.22 29.13
N GLN A 494 -10.28 1.37 29.62
CA GLN A 494 -10.27 0.92 31.02
C GLN A 494 -9.94 2.08 31.98
N GLU A 495 -8.97 2.92 31.63
CA GLU A 495 -8.57 4.10 32.41
C GLU A 495 -9.70 5.14 32.48
N LEU A 496 -10.34 5.46 31.35
CA LEU A 496 -11.43 6.44 31.31
C LEU A 496 -12.70 5.98 32.04
N LEU A 497 -12.89 4.66 32.24
CA LEU A 497 -14.00 4.14 33.05
C LEU A 497 -13.88 4.49 34.55
N GLU A 498 -12.70 4.95 35.01
CA GLU A 498 -12.53 5.44 36.38
C GLU A 498 -13.12 6.85 36.55
N GLU A 499 -13.26 7.62 35.46
CA GLU A 499 -13.62 9.04 35.49
C GLU A 499 -14.90 9.39 34.70
N MET A 500 -15.34 8.53 33.78
CA MET A 500 -16.48 8.76 32.89
C MET A 500 -17.43 7.57 32.84
N GLU A 501 -18.73 7.85 32.66
CA GLU A 501 -19.72 6.82 32.42
C GLU A 501 -19.49 6.13 31.06
N PRO A 502 -19.72 4.81 30.93
CA PRO A 502 -19.45 4.07 29.70
C PRO A 502 -20.15 4.63 28.45
N LEU A 503 -21.37 5.15 28.62
CA LEU A 503 -22.13 5.74 27.52
C LEU A 503 -21.52 7.06 27.03
N ASP A 504 -20.95 7.86 27.95
CA ASP A 504 -20.30 9.12 27.60
C ASP A 504 -18.97 8.87 26.88
N ILE A 505 -18.20 7.86 27.29
CA ILE A 505 -17.00 7.43 26.57
C ILE A 505 -17.35 7.00 25.14
N SER A 506 -18.44 6.24 24.97
CA SER A 506 -18.91 5.83 23.66
C SER A 506 -19.31 7.04 22.79
N ASN A 507 -20.16 7.91 23.31
CA ASN A 507 -20.76 9.01 22.53
C ASN A 507 -19.79 10.17 22.29
N ALA A 508 -18.94 10.51 23.24
CA ALA A 508 -18.03 11.65 23.14
C ALA A 508 -16.68 11.30 22.51
N ILE A 509 -16.28 10.03 22.48
CA ILE A 509 -14.92 9.63 22.06
C ILE A 509 -14.95 8.57 20.96
N LEU A 510 -15.55 7.40 21.21
CA LEU A 510 -15.48 6.28 20.27
C LEU A 510 -16.24 6.55 18.96
N ILE A 511 -17.46 7.11 19.06
CA ILE A 511 -18.28 7.46 17.89
C ILE A 511 -17.61 8.57 17.06
N PRO A 512 -17.20 9.72 17.64
CA PRO A 512 -16.48 10.76 16.90
C PRO A 512 -15.18 10.28 16.26
N ALA A 513 -14.43 9.38 16.91
CA ALA A 513 -13.22 8.81 16.33
C ALA A 513 -13.52 8.02 15.05
N MET A 514 -14.60 7.23 15.04
CA MET A 514 -15.02 6.50 13.85
C MET A 514 -15.65 7.39 12.77
N GLU A 515 -16.25 8.51 13.13
CA GLU A 515 -16.69 9.52 12.16
C GLU A 515 -15.50 10.17 11.45
N GLU A 516 -14.45 10.51 12.20
CA GLU A 516 -13.20 11.01 11.63
C GLU A 516 -12.50 9.97 10.74
N VAL A 517 -12.50 8.69 11.12
CA VAL A 517 -12.05 7.58 10.24
C VAL A 517 -12.85 7.55 8.94
N GLY A 518 -14.18 7.69 9.03
CA GLY A 518 -15.06 7.76 7.86
C GLY A 518 -14.74 8.95 6.97
N ARG A 519 -14.56 10.14 7.54
CA ARG A 519 -14.18 11.36 6.82
C ARG A 519 -12.83 11.22 6.11
N ARG A 520 -11.84 10.59 6.77
CA ARG A 520 -10.53 10.30 6.16
C ARG A 520 -10.64 9.27 5.05
N PHE A 521 -11.56 8.31 5.16
CA PHE A 521 -11.83 7.35 4.10
C PHE A 521 -12.44 8.05 2.87
N GLU A 522 -13.46 8.90 3.07
CA GLU A 522 -14.10 9.67 2.00
C GLU A 522 -13.16 10.66 1.28
N SER A 523 -12.16 11.18 1.99
CA SER A 523 -11.14 12.08 1.43
C SER A 523 -9.92 11.34 0.88
N ASN A 524 -9.99 10.01 0.71
CA ASN A 524 -8.90 9.16 0.21
C ASN A 524 -7.60 9.26 1.04
N GLN A 525 -7.70 9.62 2.32
CA GLN A 525 -6.57 9.64 3.26
C GLN A 525 -6.45 8.30 3.99
N TYR A 526 -7.58 7.66 4.29
CA TYR A 526 -7.66 6.32 4.87
C TYR A 526 -8.25 5.38 3.86
N PHE A 527 -7.91 4.10 4.00
CA PHE A 527 -8.40 3.06 3.12
C PHE A 527 -8.84 1.86 3.94
N LEU A 528 -9.36 0.87 3.24
CA LEU A 528 -10.08 -0.22 3.85
C LEU A 528 -9.33 -0.94 5.00
N PRO A 529 -8.03 -1.26 4.89
CA PRO A 529 -7.29 -1.87 6.01
C PRO A 529 -7.26 -0.99 7.26
N GLN A 530 -7.09 0.33 7.10
CA GLN A 530 -7.09 1.29 8.20
C GLN A 530 -8.48 1.42 8.84
N VAL A 531 -9.54 1.39 8.03
CA VAL A 531 -10.94 1.39 8.51
C VAL A 531 -11.22 0.11 9.32
N MET A 532 -10.82 -1.06 8.81
CA MET A 532 -10.99 -2.34 9.51
C MET A 532 -10.18 -2.41 10.82
N ALA A 533 -8.96 -1.87 10.82
CA ALA A 533 -8.13 -1.80 12.01
C ALA A 533 -8.76 -0.89 13.07
N SER A 534 -9.25 0.29 12.66
CA SER A 534 -9.93 1.26 13.52
C SER A 534 -11.23 0.69 14.10
N ALA A 535 -12.04 0.05 13.24
CA ALA A 535 -13.24 -0.69 13.60
C ALA A 535 -12.95 -1.78 14.65
N SER A 536 -11.87 -2.55 14.45
CA SER A 536 -11.48 -3.58 15.42
C SER A 536 -11.00 -3.00 16.76
N ALA A 537 -10.32 -1.85 16.74
CA ALA A 537 -9.88 -1.16 17.96
C ALA A 537 -11.07 -0.58 18.73
N MET A 538 -12.03 0.00 18.01
CA MET A 538 -13.31 0.43 18.56
C MET A 538 -14.05 -0.76 19.20
N GLN A 539 -14.17 -1.90 18.52
CA GLN A 539 -14.81 -3.10 19.08
C GLN A 539 -14.14 -3.55 20.38
N MET A 540 -12.80 -3.52 20.43
CA MET A 540 -12.06 -3.88 21.62
C MET A 540 -12.38 -2.93 22.78
N ALA A 541 -12.30 -1.61 22.57
CA ALA A 541 -12.68 -0.61 23.56
C ALA A 541 -14.14 -0.75 24.00
N PHE A 542 -15.06 -0.89 23.05
CA PHE A 542 -16.48 -1.05 23.30
C PHE A 542 -16.80 -2.33 24.09
N SER A 543 -16.04 -3.41 23.88
CA SER A 543 -16.19 -4.64 24.68
C SER A 543 -15.86 -4.44 26.16
N VAL A 544 -14.90 -3.54 26.47
CA VAL A 544 -14.58 -3.13 27.84
C VAL A 544 -15.74 -2.34 28.43
N LEU A 545 -16.26 -1.36 27.69
CA LEU A 545 -17.44 -0.58 28.11
C LEU A 545 -18.65 -1.49 28.37
N LYS A 546 -18.94 -2.45 27.49
CA LYS A 546 -20.06 -3.40 27.61
C LYS A 546 -19.99 -4.26 28.88
N LYS A 547 -18.77 -4.67 29.27
CA LYS A 547 -18.56 -5.41 30.53
C LYS A 547 -18.85 -4.54 31.76
N ALA A 548 -18.50 -3.25 31.71
CA ALA A 548 -18.81 -2.29 32.77
C ALA A 548 -20.31 -1.97 32.85
N MET A 549 -21.03 -1.96 31.72
CA MET A 549 -22.46 -1.63 31.63
C MET A 549 -23.43 -2.73 32.16
N LYS A 550 -22.94 -3.81 32.79
CA LYS A 550 -23.76 -4.94 33.28
C LYS A 550 -24.82 -5.44 32.27
N GLY A 551 -24.48 -5.48 30.99
CA GLY A 551 -25.38 -6.01 29.96
C GLY A 551 -26.60 -5.13 29.62
N ARG A 552 -26.60 -3.83 29.94
CA ARG A 552 -27.54 -2.90 29.30
C ARG A 552 -27.20 -2.82 27.80
N GLU A 553 -28.08 -3.34 26.95
CA GLU A 553 -27.98 -3.13 25.51
C GLU A 553 -28.19 -1.64 25.21
N GLY A 554 -27.34 -1.10 24.35
CA GLY A 554 -27.58 0.21 23.76
C GLY A 554 -28.88 0.20 22.95
N PRO A 555 -29.39 1.38 22.53
CA PRO A 555 -30.64 1.45 21.77
C PRO A 555 -30.55 0.60 20.50
N PHE A 556 -31.46 -0.37 20.34
CA PHE A 556 -31.60 -1.19 19.14
C PHE A 556 -31.93 -0.30 17.93
N LYS A 557 -31.00 -0.17 16.99
CA LYS A 557 -31.16 0.66 15.79
C LYS A 557 -31.91 -0.04 14.65
N GLY A 558 -31.80 -1.36 14.55
CA GLY A 558 -32.45 -2.16 13.52
C GLY A 558 -31.68 -3.43 13.17
N THR A 559 -32.25 -4.25 12.27
CA THR A 559 -31.64 -5.49 11.77
C THR A 559 -31.30 -5.35 10.28
N VAL A 560 -30.10 -5.78 9.89
CA VAL A 560 -29.67 -5.79 8.48
C VAL A 560 -29.27 -7.21 8.09
N ILE A 561 -29.96 -7.79 7.11
CA ILE A 561 -29.54 -9.03 6.45
C ILE A 561 -28.51 -8.67 5.38
N MET A 562 -27.36 -9.33 5.35
CA MET A 562 -26.32 -9.13 4.34
C MET A 562 -26.06 -10.43 3.57
N ALA A 563 -26.02 -10.37 2.24
CA ALA A 563 -25.75 -11.53 1.40
C ALA A 563 -24.96 -11.16 0.13
N THR A 564 -24.06 -12.05 -0.29
CA THR A 564 -23.55 -12.03 -1.67
C THR A 564 -24.49 -12.88 -2.51
N VAL A 565 -24.97 -12.34 -3.62
CA VAL A 565 -26.00 -12.99 -4.44
C VAL A 565 -25.52 -14.31 -5.04
N GLU A 566 -26.47 -15.13 -5.49
CA GLU A 566 -26.20 -16.42 -6.12
C GLU A 566 -25.24 -16.27 -7.31
N GLY A 567 -24.31 -17.21 -7.45
CA GLY A 567 -23.23 -17.19 -8.43
C GLY A 567 -22.03 -16.30 -8.06
N ASP A 568 -22.11 -15.49 -7.00
CA ASP A 568 -21.03 -14.60 -6.60
C ASP A 568 -20.40 -15.01 -5.25
N ILE A 569 -19.10 -15.29 -5.29
CA ILE A 569 -18.31 -15.75 -4.14
C ILE A 569 -17.49 -14.64 -3.47
N HIS A 570 -17.55 -13.41 -3.99
CA HIS A 570 -16.74 -12.30 -3.50
C HIS A 570 -17.44 -11.61 -2.32
N ASP A 571 -16.95 -11.87 -1.10
CA ASP A 571 -17.61 -11.49 0.15
C ASP A 571 -16.86 -10.44 0.97
N ILE A 572 -15.70 -9.96 0.50
CA ILE A 572 -14.87 -9.01 1.23
C ILE A 572 -15.65 -7.73 1.52
N GLY A 573 -16.20 -7.08 0.49
CA GLY A 573 -17.01 -5.85 0.61
C GLY A 573 -18.17 -6.00 1.59
N LYS A 574 -18.94 -7.09 1.45
CA LYS A 574 -20.03 -7.46 2.35
C LYS A 574 -19.57 -7.60 3.80
N ASN A 575 -18.49 -8.34 4.06
CA ASN A 575 -17.96 -8.56 5.42
C ASN A 575 -17.56 -7.25 6.11
N ILE A 576 -17.05 -6.30 5.34
CA ILE A 576 -16.68 -4.97 5.85
C ILE A 576 -17.93 -4.19 6.24
N VAL A 577 -18.94 -4.17 5.37
CA VAL A 577 -20.25 -3.54 5.68
C VAL A 577 -20.86 -4.17 6.93
N CYS A 578 -20.86 -5.50 7.05
CA CYS A 578 -21.30 -6.20 8.25
C CYS A 578 -20.57 -5.67 9.50
N THR A 579 -19.24 -5.65 9.46
CA THR A 579 -18.40 -5.20 10.58
C THR A 579 -18.70 -3.76 10.98
N LEU A 580 -18.88 -2.86 10.01
CA LEU A 580 -19.14 -1.45 10.28
C LEU A 580 -20.55 -1.19 10.82
N LEU A 581 -21.56 -1.91 10.31
CA LEU A 581 -22.93 -1.83 10.80
C LEU A 581 -23.04 -2.36 12.24
N GLU A 582 -22.39 -3.49 12.56
CA GLU A 582 -22.33 -4.02 13.93
C GLU A 582 -21.72 -3.00 14.89
N ASN A 583 -20.65 -2.31 14.48
CA ASN A 583 -19.99 -1.27 15.28
C ASN A 583 -20.86 -0.04 15.52
N ARG A 584 -21.84 0.21 14.64
CA ARG A 584 -22.78 1.32 14.77
C ARG A 584 -24.04 0.94 15.56
N GLY A 585 -24.12 -0.30 16.07
CA GLY A 585 -25.20 -0.77 16.93
C GLY A 585 -26.36 -1.44 16.19
N PHE A 586 -26.17 -1.83 14.93
CA PHE A 586 -27.14 -2.64 14.19
C PHE A 586 -26.95 -4.13 14.47
N ARG A 587 -28.05 -4.89 14.43
CA ARG A 587 -28.00 -6.36 14.42
C ARG A 587 -27.78 -6.82 12.99
N VAL A 588 -26.60 -7.35 12.67
CA VAL A 588 -26.32 -7.88 11.33
C VAL A 588 -26.55 -9.38 11.30
N ILE A 589 -27.24 -9.85 10.26
CA ILE A 589 -27.44 -11.28 9.96
C ILE A 589 -26.76 -11.54 8.62
N ASP A 590 -25.56 -12.09 8.69
CA ASP A 590 -24.78 -12.43 7.51
C ASP A 590 -25.16 -13.82 6.99
N LEU A 591 -25.74 -13.88 5.79
CA LEU A 591 -26.09 -15.13 5.11
C LEU A 591 -24.92 -15.73 4.34
N GLY A 592 -23.80 -15.02 4.24
CA GLY A 592 -22.58 -15.46 3.56
C GLY A 592 -22.55 -15.10 2.07
N LYS A 593 -21.98 -16.00 1.28
CA LYS A 593 -21.73 -15.82 -0.16
C LYS A 593 -22.37 -16.90 -1.00
N ASN A 594 -22.57 -16.61 -2.29
CA ASN A 594 -23.29 -17.47 -3.20
C ASN A 594 -24.65 -17.89 -2.62
N VAL A 595 -25.40 -16.91 -2.10
CA VAL A 595 -26.62 -17.17 -1.33
C VAL A 595 -27.80 -17.28 -2.29
N PRO A 596 -28.50 -18.42 -2.35
CA PRO A 596 -29.66 -18.58 -3.22
C PRO A 596 -30.77 -17.60 -2.85
N ARG A 597 -31.44 -17.05 -3.87
CA ARG A 597 -32.53 -16.08 -3.70
C ARG A 597 -33.57 -16.51 -2.66
N ASN A 598 -33.99 -17.78 -2.72
CA ASN A 598 -35.02 -18.32 -1.81
C ASN A 598 -34.59 -18.27 -0.35
N GLN A 599 -33.30 -18.44 -0.05
CA GLN A 599 -32.77 -18.38 1.31
C GLN A 599 -32.88 -16.97 1.89
N ILE A 600 -32.55 -15.94 1.09
CA ILE A 600 -32.67 -14.53 1.49
C ILE A 600 -34.13 -14.21 1.81
N VAL A 601 -35.03 -14.53 0.88
CA VAL A 601 -36.46 -14.25 1.03
C VAL A 601 -37.07 -14.99 2.24
N THR A 602 -36.70 -16.25 2.46
CA THR A 602 -37.15 -17.01 3.65
C THR A 602 -36.66 -16.35 4.93
N LYS A 603 -35.38 -15.95 5.01
CA LYS A 603 -34.83 -15.32 6.22
C LYS A 603 -35.53 -13.99 6.54
N VAL A 604 -35.82 -13.16 5.53
CA VAL A 604 -36.55 -11.91 5.73
C VAL A 604 -37.93 -12.19 6.34
N ARG A 605 -38.65 -13.19 5.82
CA ARG A 605 -39.96 -13.57 6.35
C ARG A 605 -39.91 -14.09 7.77
N GLU A 606 -38.96 -14.96 8.09
CA GLU A 606 -38.76 -15.46 9.46
C GLU A 606 -38.60 -14.29 10.44
N LEU A 607 -37.79 -13.28 10.11
CA LEU A 607 -37.59 -12.13 11.01
C LEU A 607 -38.85 -11.28 11.18
N LEU A 608 -39.63 -11.09 10.11
CA LEU A 608 -40.91 -10.40 10.21
C LEU A 608 -41.91 -11.18 11.07
N GLU A 609 -41.94 -12.51 10.96
CA GLU A 609 -42.75 -13.40 11.80
C GLU A 609 -42.28 -13.41 13.27
N GLU A 610 -40.97 -13.27 13.52
CA GLU A 610 -40.35 -13.08 14.84
C GLU A 610 -40.63 -11.69 15.46
N GLY A 611 -41.35 -10.81 14.76
CA GLY A 611 -41.77 -9.50 15.26
C GLY A 611 -40.80 -8.35 15.00
N HIS A 612 -39.83 -8.52 14.09
CA HIS A 612 -38.99 -7.41 13.65
C HIS A 612 -39.82 -6.40 12.84
N PRO A 613 -39.83 -5.10 13.20
CA PRO A 613 -40.61 -4.11 12.48
C PRO A 613 -40.05 -3.91 11.06
N PRO A 614 -40.91 -3.90 10.01
CA PRO A 614 -40.47 -3.72 8.63
C PRO A 614 -39.62 -2.46 8.41
N GLY A 615 -39.97 -1.34 9.04
CA GLY A 615 -39.23 -0.07 8.98
C GLY A 615 -37.87 -0.09 9.69
N LYS A 616 -37.49 -1.18 10.37
CA LYS A 616 -36.14 -1.37 10.94
C LYS A 616 -35.50 -2.68 10.47
N LEU A 617 -35.91 -3.19 9.30
CA LEU A 617 -35.34 -4.35 8.65
C LEU A 617 -34.85 -3.97 7.24
N ALA A 618 -33.56 -4.18 6.98
CA ALA A 618 -32.96 -3.96 5.66
C ALA A 618 -32.30 -5.24 5.11
N VAL A 619 -32.22 -5.34 3.79
CA VAL A 619 -31.55 -6.40 3.05
C VAL A 619 -30.46 -5.77 2.18
N GLY A 620 -29.19 -6.00 2.53
CA GLY A 620 -28.03 -5.63 1.74
C GLY A 620 -27.59 -6.77 0.81
N LEU A 621 -27.48 -6.47 -0.48
CA LEU A 621 -27.02 -7.40 -1.52
C LEU A 621 -25.70 -6.92 -2.11
N SER A 622 -24.74 -7.83 -2.25
CA SER A 622 -23.41 -7.57 -2.81
C SER A 622 -23.17 -8.42 -4.06
N ALA A 623 -22.54 -7.83 -5.09
CA ALA A 623 -22.04 -8.53 -6.28
C ALA A 623 -20.78 -7.83 -6.81
N LEU A 624 -19.78 -8.61 -7.21
CA LEU A 624 -18.54 -8.13 -7.82
C LEU A 624 -18.48 -8.45 -9.32
N MET A 625 -19.20 -9.46 -9.79
CA MET A 625 -19.20 -9.84 -11.21
C MET A 625 -20.39 -9.24 -11.95
N THR A 626 -20.16 -8.74 -13.17
CA THR A 626 -21.24 -8.19 -14.01
C THR A 626 -22.31 -9.24 -14.36
N THR A 627 -21.95 -10.52 -14.36
CA THR A 627 -22.85 -11.65 -14.63
C THR A 627 -23.78 -11.97 -13.47
N THR A 628 -23.43 -11.61 -12.24
CA THR A 628 -24.20 -11.91 -11.02
C THR A 628 -25.07 -10.72 -10.60
N MET A 629 -24.83 -9.54 -11.17
CA MET A 629 -25.57 -8.32 -10.88
C MET A 629 -27.10 -8.49 -11.06
N THR A 630 -27.55 -9.23 -12.09
CA THR A 630 -28.98 -9.50 -12.34
C THR A 630 -29.67 -10.28 -11.23
N GLU A 631 -28.93 -11.03 -10.41
CA GLU A 631 -29.51 -11.76 -9.28
C GLU A 631 -30.03 -10.80 -8.19
N MET A 632 -29.45 -9.59 -8.07
CA MET A 632 -29.95 -8.56 -7.15
C MET A 632 -31.39 -8.17 -7.49
N LYS A 633 -31.66 -7.88 -8.77
CA LYS A 633 -33.00 -7.59 -9.29
C LYS A 633 -33.97 -8.73 -8.97
N ARG A 634 -33.58 -9.97 -9.25
CA ARG A 634 -34.40 -11.17 -9.01
C ARG A 634 -34.75 -11.35 -7.52
N VAL A 635 -33.83 -11.02 -6.61
CA VAL A 635 -34.11 -11.05 -5.16
C VAL A 635 -35.13 -9.99 -4.77
N ILE A 636 -34.96 -8.76 -5.24
CA ILE A 636 -35.86 -7.64 -4.93
C ILE A 636 -37.26 -7.88 -5.49
N GLU A 637 -37.37 -8.37 -6.73
CA GLU A 637 -38.64 -8.77 -7.35
C GLU A 637 -39.33 -9.88 -6.54
N ALA A 638 -38.57 -10.91 -6.11
CA ALA A 638 -39.14 -11.99 -5.31
C ALA A 638 -39.60 -11.55 -3.90
N LEU A 639 -38.97 -10.53 -3.30
CA LEU A 639 -39.45 -9.91 -2.07
C LEU A 639 -40.79 -9.18 -2.33
N LYS A 640 -40.86 -8.39 -3.41
CA LYS A 640 -42.07 -7.65 -3.82
C LYS A 640 -43.24 -8.58 -4.14
N GLU A 641 -43.02 -9.65 -4.89
CA GLU A 641 -44.03 -10.66 -5.25
C GLU A 641 -44.65 -11.34 -4.03
N LYS A 642 -43.89 -11.50 -2.94
CA LYS A 642 -44.37 -12.08 -1.68
C LYS A 642 -44.97 -11.05 -0.72
N GLY A 643 -45.15 -9.81 -1.16
CA GLY A 643 -45.71 -8.73 -0.34
C GLY A 643 -44.79 -8.29 0.81
N VAL A 644 -43.49 -8.56 0.72
CA VAL A 644 -42.51 -8.22 1.75
C VAL A 644 -41.94 -6.83 1.43
N SER A 645 -42.35 -5.82 2.19
CA SER A 645 -41.84 -4.46 2.08
C SER A 645 -40.75 -4.21 3.12
N VAL A 646 -39.49 -4.37 2.72
CA VAL A 646 -38.30 -4.08 3.52
C VAL A 646 -37.33 -3.24 2.71
N PHE A 647 -36.46 -2.50 3.38
CA PHE A 647 -35.45 -1.71 2.69
C PHE A 647 -34.46 -2.62 1.98
N THR A 648 -34.08 -2.26 0.76
CA THR A 648 -33.07 -2.99 -0.01
C THR A 648 -31.91 -2.06 -0.33
N LEU A 649 -30.71 -2.50 -0.02
CA LEU A 649 -29.46 -1.81 -0.30
C LEU A 649 -28.64 -2.69 -1.25
N VAL A 650 -28.09 -2.12 -2.31
CA VAL A 650 -27.21 -2.84 -3.24
C VAL A 650 -25.86 -2.15 -3.36
N GLY A 651 -24.81 -2.94 -3.57
CA GLY A 651 -23.46 -2.43 -3.76
C GLY A 651 -22.51 -3.48 -4.35
N GLY A 652 -21.28 -3.06 -4.61
CA GLY A 652 -20.21 -3.86 -5.18
C GLY A 652 -19.65 -3.26 -6.48
N ALA A 653 -18.49 -3.74 -6.92
CA ALA A 653 -17.63 -3.04 -7.90
C ALA A 653 -18.26 -2.81 -9.29
N VAL A 654 -19.34 -3.52 -9.60
CA VAL A 654 -20.06 -3.44 -10.88
C VAL A 654 -21.41 -2.72 -10.78
N VAL A 655 -21.82 -2.35 -9.57
CA VAL A 655 -23.14 -1.74 -9.27
C VAL A 655 -23.04 -0.23 -9.37
N THR A 656 -23.97 0.40 -10.08
CA THR A 656 -24.06 1.86 -10.22
C THR A 656 -25.32 2.41 -9.56
N THR A 657 -25.37 3.73 -9.36
CA THR A 657 -26.55 4.43 -8.83
C THR A 657 -27.77 4.24 -9.73
N GLU A 658 -27.60 4.30 -11.04
CA GLU A 658 -28.67 4.14 -12.02
C GLU A 658 -29.28 2.74 -11.94
N TYR A 659 -28.43 1.71 -11.79
CA TYR A 659 -28.89 0.33 -11.68
C TYR A 659 -29.71 0.11 -10.40
N ALA A 660 -29.26 0.63 -9.26
CA ALA A 660 -30.01 0.53 -8.01
C ALA A 660 -31.40 1.19 -8.11
N GLN A 661 -31.50 2.35 -8.76
CA GLN A 661 -32.78 3.02 -9.00
C GLN A 661 -33.71 2.19 -9.89
N GLU A 662 -33.19 1.57 -10.95
CA GLU A 662 -33.97 0.73 -11.87
C GLU A 662 -34.65 -0.44 -11.16
N ILE A 663 -33.94 -1.10 -10.24
CA ILE A 663 -34.47 -2.25 -9.49
C ILE A 663 -35.27 -1.85 -8.25
N GLY A 664 -35.30 -0.56 -7.93
CA GLY A 664 -35.98 0.00 -6.76
C GLY A 664 -35.28 -0.32 -5.44
N ALA A 665 -33.96 -0.20 -5.41
CA ALA A 665 -33.11 -0.33 -4.22
C ALA A 665 -32.30 0.95 -3.97
N HIS A 666 -31.81 1.10 -2.75
CA HIS A 666 -30.81 2.12 -2.41
C HIS A 666 -29.42 1.66 -2.84
N TYR A 667 -28.57 2.61 -3.21
CA TYR A 667 -27.19 2.36 -3.61
C TYR A 667 -26.23 2.82 -2.52
N ALA A 668 -25.15 2.07 -2.33
CA ALA A 668 -23.95 2.55 -1.66
C ALA A 668 -22.72 2.15 -2.47
N LYS A 669 -21.88 3.14 -2.78
CA LYS A 669 -20.64 2.96 -3.55
C LYS A 669 -19.55 2.25 -2.74
N ASP A 670 -19.56 2.43 -1.42
CA ASP A 670 -18.57 1.88 -0.51
C ASP A 670 -19.19 1.50 0.85
N ALA A 671 -18.37 0.87 1.70
CA ALA A 671 -18.84 0.33 2.97
C ALA A 671 -19.20 1.40 4.01
N VAL A 672 -18.63 2.61 3.91
CA VAL A 672 -18.94 3.73 4.82
C VAL A 672 -20.25 4.38 4.41
N GLU A 673 -20.45 4.61 3.11
CA GLU A 673 -21.72 5.10 2.58
C GLU A 673 -22.86 4.11 2.86
N ALA A 674 -22.61 2.80 2.75
CA ALA A 674 -23.60 1.77 3.09
C ALA A 674 -24.16 1.93 4.51
N VAL A 675 -23.27 2.24 5.47
CA VAL A 675 -23.68 2.51 6.86
C VAL A 675 -24.51 3.78 6.96
N LYS A 676 -24.09 4.87 6.29
CA LYS A 676 -24.81 6.15 6.30
C LYS A 676 -26.21 5.99 5.73
N VAL A 677 -26.33 5.34 4.58
CA VAL A 677 -27.61 5.07 3.92
C VAL A 677 -28.53 4.26 4.84
N VAL A 678 -28.02 3.20 5.48
CA VAL A 678 -28.81 2.42 6.45
C VAL A 678 -29.22 3.27 7.67
N GLU A 679 -28.33 4.12 8.19
CA GLU A 679 -28.65 5.00 9.32
C GLU A 679 -29.70 6.06 8.98
N GLU A 680 -29.66 6.63 7.78
CA GLU A 680 -30.64 7.61 7.30
C GLU A 680 -32.01 6.95 7.11
N ILE A 681 -32.05 5.83 6.39
CA ILE A 681 -33.28 5.08 6.12
C ILE A 681 -33.96 4.62 7.42
N MET A 682 -33.20 4.11 8.40
CA MET A 682 -33.76 3.64 9.67
C MET A 682 -34.07 4.76 10.67
N LYS A 683 -33.69 6.03 10.38
CA LYS A 683 -34.07 7.22 11.17
C LYS A 683 -35.35 7.88 10.69
N GLU A 684 -35.63 7.90 9.39
CA GLU A 684 -36.76 8.64 8.82
C GLU A 684 -38.15 8.07 9.16
N GLU A 685 -38.25 6.80 9.59
CA GLU A 685 -39.52 6.15 9.97
C GLU A 685 -39.54 5.61 11.41
N GLY A 686 -38.69 6.17 12.29
CA GLY A 686 -38.55 5.77 13.70
C GLY A 686 -39.60 6.32 14.65
#